data_AF-A0A067MHQ6-F1
#
_entry.id   AF-A0A067MHQ6-F1
#
_cell.length_a   1.000
_cell.length_b   1.000
_cell.length_c   1.000
_cell.angle_alpha   90.00
_cell.angle_beta   90.00
_cell.angle_gamma   90.00
#
_symmetry.space_group_name_H-M   'P 1'
#
loop_
_entity.id
_entity.type
_entity.pdbx_description
1 polymer ?
#
loop_
_entity_poly.entity_id
_entity_poly.type
_entity_poly.pdbx_seq_one_letter_code
_entity_poly.pdbx_strand_id
1 'polypeptide(L)'
;QKKMEKLEKKHRAMSVKMNTLRVRNGRSIGRQHKAVAKARCYSLKSKGVIKPEMRDMVRNLVGGGVSMNTVNGSLQTMAKGFGLDLKDSIDRRSVSRINREGGAAAKIQIVHELKNAGGCTVNGDGTTNKHINYESKHIMMNVPTYAPGTDPDAPLSDLGMLPTQRFLGINTAVNHTSETQLQGWKDTMTDIYAHYNASLFGQRKPEDVRDFARAVAGMSTDHAEDQKKLCRIFEDWKKLCERERRGEAAFNSASIGDDVHAVLWEEIERNIREAGGDTGWEALSDDERRKREDEAYRRACARIGQEKIDAMTPEERRYIELFLWGGCCMHKEMNAVKGGNARMTAFWKAQGLVGPIKLVNKDNRAAAASGDSATKERVTEAAQGGAVKLCSLAGAVFAHKDKKKGQQDTLQIYMESIIGYMIRFPDTSNTRYQAFCEAAAELITKLDFYRQFLELVRNLKDKRTFTNMEKNVFDALFDVPTLTELCVLVLYSQSISHPYMREVWGMLKNLLELGGEHRRVLGHLQKLLDDRQLILSPQASYETGALDGKPWERPDAFYAVQRLAPQLPHLEGALIAFLEGARDTWVRFTSEFEEGGKIASASASEKRRAFMKPTNDDNEGALGVYRAGVRNNPRLSIAQHNARTMYQKNNTSAFMQMHFTPADHRSVMRQAREEDAAQLPAKLRAKQVAEWRRVDEEKHAADARRKVRAENKAAKEGPVVRVVDLPGLLVKPPIVPVLKGHLNWYRAQGDTAIPKNARLDKKALVLDALVAAVERYNALESEAASAEVAQDAQIEVEDDAMQGIEDDFSESEAGDY
;
A
#
# COMPACT_ATOMS: atom_id res chain seq x y z
N GLN A 1 68.90 82.58 -21.28
CA GLN A 1 69.23 81.17 -20.97
C GLN A 1 68.68 80.68 -19.62
N LYS A 2 69.07 81.22 -18.46
CA LYS A 2 68.65 80.71 -17.13
C LYS A 2 67.12 80.58 -16.90
N LYS A 3 66.28 81.43 -17.52
CA LYS A 3 64.81 81.32 -17.44
C LYS A 3 64.25 80.12 -18.23
N MET A 4 64.81 79.81 -19.41
CA MET A 4 64.39 78.65 -20.21
C MET A 4 64.74 77.34 -19.52
N GLU A 5 65.96 77.24 -18.97
CA GLU A 5 66.41 76.05 -18.23
C GLU A 5 65.53 75.75 -17.01
N LYS A 6 65.06 76.80 -16.32
CA LYS A 6 64.14 76.69 -15.18
C LYS A 6 62.74 76.25 -15.61
N LEU A 7 62.27 76.69 -16.77
CA LEU A 7 61.00 76.26 -17.38
C LEU A 7 61.07 74.80 -17.86
N GLU A 8 62.17 74.39 -18.49
CA GLU A 8 62.38 73.00 -18.92
C GLU A 8 62.47 72.04 -17.73
N LYS A 9 63.16 72.41 -16.65
CA LYS A 9 63.15 71.64 -15.39
C LYS A 9 61.75 71.52 -14.81
N LYS A 10 60.96 72.60 -14.80
CA LYS A 10 59.55 72.57 -14.35
C LYS A 10 58.67 71.71 -15.24
N HIS A 11 58.84 71.79 -16.57
CA HIS A 11 58.09 71.00 -17.53
C HIS A 11 58.42 69.50 -17.40
N ARG A 12 59.70 69.14 -17.28
CA ARG A 12 60.11 67.74 -16.98
C ARG A 12 59.55 67.27 -15.65
N ALA A 13 59.60 68.08 -14.59
CA ALA A 13 59.05 67.73 -13.29
C ALA A 13 57.52 67.52 -13.32
N MET A 14 56.78 68.36 -14.05
CA MET A 14 55.34 68.18 -14.27
C MET A 14 55.05 66.94 -15.11
N SER A 15 55.78 66.70 -16.19
CA SER A 15 55.63 65.52 -17.03
C SER A 15 55.89 64.23 -16.26
N VAL A 16 56.89 64.21 -15.38
CA VAL A 16 57.16 63.09 -14.46
C VAL A 16 56.02 62.92 -13.46
N LYS A 17 55.55 63.99 -12.81
CA LYS A 17 54.39 63.92 -11.89
C LYS A 17 53.13 63.38 -12.58
N MET A 18 52.85 63.83 -13.80
CA MET A 18 51.68 63.41 -14.58
C MET A 18 51.78 61.94 -14.99
N ASN A 19 52.97 61.47 -15.39
CA ASN A 19 53.20 60.04 -15.64
C ASN A 19 53.05 59.20 -14.36
N THR A 20 53.58 59.66 -13.23
CA THR A 20 53.43 58.96 -11.94
C THR A 20 51.97 58.87 -11.50
N LEU A 21 51.19 59.96 -11.67
CA LEU A 21 49.74 59.95 -11.40
C LEU A 21 49.00 59.01 -12.33
N ARG A 22 49.31 59.01 -13.63
CA ARG A 22 48.70 58.11 -14.62
C ARG A 22 48.99 56.63 -14.31
N VAL A 23 50.22 56.29 -13.91
CA VAL A 23 50.60 54.93 -13.48
C VAL A 23 49.88 54.55 -12.18
N ARG A 24 49.76 55.47 -11.22
CA ARG A 24 49.08 55.22 -9.94
C ARG A 24 47.57 55.02 -10.12
N ASN A 25 46.94 55.78 -11.01
CA ASN A 25 45.53 55.64 -11.36
C ASN A 25 45.27 54.35 -12.17
N GLY A 26 46.15 54.00 -13.12
CA GLY A 26 46.10 52.71 -13.81
C GLY A 26 46.25 51.52 -12.85
N ARG A 27 47.12 51.64 -11.83
CA ARG A 27 47.25 50.63 -10.77
C ARG A 27 46.04 50.57 -9.84
N SER A 28 45.37 51.69 -9.53
CA SER A 28 44.16 51.67 -8.69
C SER A 28 42.97 51.07 -9.42
N ILE A 29 42.76 51.43 -10.70
CA ILE A 29 41.73 50.83 -11.57
C ILE A 29 42.00 49.33 -11.74
N GLY A 30 43.26 48.93 -11.98
CA GLY A 30 43.64 47.52 -12.03
C GLY A 30 43.41 46.77 -10.71
N ARG A 31 43.61 47.42 -9.56
CA ARG A 31 43.30 46.85 -8.23
C ARG A 31 41.78 46.73 -8.00
N GLN A 32 41.00 47.73 -8.42
CA GLN A 32 39.54 47.71 -8.35
C GLN A 32 38.96 46.62 -9.26
N HIS A 33 39.41 46.52 -10.51
CA HIS A 33 38.98 45.45 -11.43
C HIS A 33 39.32 44.06 -10.87
N LYS A 34 40.52 43.89 -10.28
CA LYS A 34 40.89 42.63 -9.60
C LYS A 34 40.04 42.36 -8.35
N ALA A 35 39.68 43.39 -7.58
CA ALA A 35 38.82 43.25 -6.41
C ALA A 35 37.38 42.86 -6.80
N VAL A 36 36.83 43.50 -7.83
CA VAL A 36 35.52 43.17 -8.40
C VAL A 36 35.52 41.77 -9.00
N ALA A 37 36.52 41.41 -9.81
CA ALA A 37 36.66 40.05 -10.34
C ALA A 37 36.78 39.01 -9.21
N LYS A 38 37.55 39.30 -8.16
CA LYS A 38 37.67 38.41 -6.98
C LYS A 38 36.35 38.30 -6.20
N ALA A 39 35.56 39.37 -6.12
CA ALA A 39 34.25 39.38 -5.48
C ALA A 39 33.20 38.59 -6.27
N ARG A 40 33.34 38.52 -7.61
CA ARG A 40 32.46 37.73 -8.48
C ARG A 40 32.79 36.23 -8.46
N CYS A 41 33.99 35.83 -8.05
CA CYS A 41 34.34 34.42 -8.02
C CYS A 41 34.04 33.74 -6.67
N TYR A 42 33.15 32.75 -6.67
CA TYR A 42 32.82 31.94 -5.50
C TYR A 42 33.45 30.53 -5.61
N SER A 43 34.01 30.02 -4.50
CA SER A 43 34.58 28.68 -4.44
C SER A 43 33.68 27.76 -3.62
N LEU A 44 33.32 26.62 -4.21
CA LEU A 44 32.45 25.61 -3.59
C LEU A 44 33.21 24.80 -2.53
N LYS A 45 34.54 24.78 -2.64
CA LYS A 45 35.44 23.99 -1.79
C LYS A 45 36.28 24.89 -0.90
N SER A 46 36.74 24.35 0.22
CA SER A 46 37.80 24.94 1.05
C SER A 46 38.85 23.86 1.27
N LYS A 47 40.11 24.12 0.90
CA LYS A 47 41.21 23.14 0.94
C LYS A 47 40.83 21.80 0.27
N GLY A 48 40.16 21.87 -0.88
CA GLY A 48 39.71 20.68 -1.64
C GLY A 48 38.45 19.99 -1.11
N VAL A 49 37.92 20.39 0.05
CA VAL A 49 36.71 19.81 0.67
C VAL A 49 35.49 20.67 0.38
N ILE A 50 34.40 20.08 -0.08
CA ILE A 50 33.13 20.79 -0.30
C ILE A 50 32.60 21.31 1.04
N LYS A 51 32.32 22.62 1.10
CA LYS A 51 31.92 23.32 2.33
C LYS A 51 30.57 22.80 2.87
N PRO A 52 30.33 22.80 4.20
CA PRO A 52 29.08 22.32 4.79
C PRO A 52 27.82 22.96 4.21
N GLU A 53 27.83 24.27 3.98
CA GLU A 53 26.69 25.03 3.44
C GLU A 53 26.41 24.63 1.99
N MET A 54 27.46 24.35 1.22
CA MET A 54 27.32 23.83 -0.13
C MET A 54 26.78 22.40 -0.15
N ARG A 55 27.13 21.57 0.84
CA ARG A 55 26.57 20.22 0.96
C ARG A 55 25.09 20.26 1.30
N ASP A 56 24.68 21.18 2.18
CA ASP A 56 23.27 21.43 2.48
C ASP A 56 22.49 21.86 1.24
N MET A 57 23.00 22.85 0.51
CA MET A 57 22.43 23.27 -0.78
C MET A 57 22.29 22.11 -1.77
N VAL A 58 23.31 21.25 -1.89
CA VAL A 58 23.25 20.06 -2.75
C VAL A 58 22.16 19.10 -2.32
N ARG A 59 21.99 18.83 -1.01
CA ARG A 59 20.90 17.97 -0.51
C ARG A 59 19.53 18.58 -0.80
N ASN A 60 19.38 19.89 -0.61
CA ASN A 60 18.14 20.61 -0.91
C ASN A 60 17.79 20.56 -2.41
N LEU A 61 18.77 20.72 -3.31
CA LEU A 61 18.56 20.58 -4.75
C LEU A 61 18.15 19.15 -5.15
N VAL A 62 18.87 18.15 -4.65
CA VAL A 62 18.55 16.73 -4.94
C VAL A 62 17.19 16.35 -4.38
N GLY A 63 16.87 16.82 -3.19
CA GLY A 63 15.54 16.71 -2.62
C GLY A 63 14.49 17.37 -3.52
N GLY A 64 14.73 18.60 -3.97
CA GLY A 64 13.83 19.35 -4.86
C GLY A 64 13.64 18.74 -6.26
N GLY A 65 14.15 17.54 -6.51
CA GLY A 65 13.97 16.80 -7.76
C GLY A 65 15.08 17.03 -8.79
N VAL A 66 16.13 17.80 -8.47
CA VAL A 66 17.26 17.99 -9.39
C VAL A 66 18.04 16.68 -9.50
N SER A 67 18.21 16.19 -10.73
CA SER A 67 19.00 14.98 -11.00
C SER A 67 20.44 15.17 -10.51
N MET A 68 20.99 14.14 -9.84
CA MET A 68 22.37 14.20 -9.30
C MET A 68 23.42 14.52 -10.38
N ASN A 69 23.15 14.19 -11.65
CA ASN A 69 24.03 14.48 -12.79
C ASN A 69 24.03 15.97 -13.16
N THR A 70 22.92 16.66 -12.92
CA THR A 70 22.72 18.05 -13.36
C THR A 70 22.96 19.05 -12.25
N VAL A 71 23.10 18.62 -10.99
CA VAL A 71 23.32 19.53 -9.83
C VAL A 71 24.43 20.53 -10.09
N ASN A 72 25.60 20.11 -10.61
CA ASN A 72 26.68 21.05 -10.90
C ASN A 72 26.30 22.07 -11.98
N GLY A 73 25.61 21.62 -13.04
CA GLY A 73 25.08 22.50 -14.08
C GLY A 73 24.06 23.49 -13.51
N SER A 74 23.15 23.04 -12.64
CA SER A 74 22.18 23.90 -11.95
C SER A 74 22.89 24.96 -11.08
N LEU A 75 23.92 24.57 -10.34
CA LEU A 75 24.73 25.51 -9.55
C LEU A 75 25.42 26.55 -10.44
N GLN A 76 25.99 26.13 -11.57
CA GLN A 76 26.61 27.04 -12.54
C GLN A 76 25.59 28.00 -13.17
N THR A 77 24.42 27.51 -13.55
CA THR A 77 23.34 28.33 -14.11
C THR A 77 22.85 29.37 -13.10
N MET A 78 22.61 28.97 -11.84
CA MET A 78 22.19 29.89 -10.78
C MET A 78 23.28 30.93 -10.49
N ALA A 79 24.54 30.50 -10.33
CA ALA A 79 25.66 31.42 -10.09
C ALA A 79 25.80 32.45 -11.23
N LYS A 80 25.73 32.02 -12.48
CA LYS A 80 25.75 32.90 -13.65
C LYS A 80 24.59 33.90 -13.63
N GLY A 81 23.39 33.47 -13.24
CA GLY A 81 22.22 34.34 -13.07
C GLY A 81 22.43 35.46 -12.05
N PHE A 82 23.16 35.19 -10.96
CA PHE A 82 23.56 36.19 -9.96
C PHE A 82 24.87 36.93 -10.29
N GLY A 83 25.42 36.74 -11.49
CA GLY A 83 26.67 37.38 -11.93
C GLY A 83 27.93 36.86 -11.22
N LEU A 84 27.88 35.65 -10.66
CA LEU A 84 28.96 34.95 -9.98
C LEU A 84 29.60 33.88 -10.88
N ASP A 85 30.92 33.74 -10.75
CA ASP A 85 31.72 32.69 -11.40
C ASP A 85 32.13 31.62 -10.38
N LEU A 86 31.78 30.36 -10.63
CA LEU A 86 32.20 29.25 -9.78
C LEU A 86 33.63 28.80 -10.14
N LYS A 87 34.54 28.80 -9.17
CA LYS A 87 35.94 28.40 -9.37
C LYS A 87 36.14 26.89 -9.49
N ASP A 88 35.25 26.12 -8.88
CA ASP A 88 35.38 24.67 -8.74
C ASP A 88 34.04 24.00 -9.08
N SER A 89 34.08 22.70 -9.38
CA SER A 89 32.90 21.88 -9.68
C SER A 89 32.68 20.77 -8.66
N ILE A 90 31.46 20.24 -8.62
CA ILE A 90 31.07 19.07 -7.83
C ILE A 90 30.69 17.94 -8.79
N ASP A 91 31.34 16.80 -8.68
CA ASP A 91 31.03 15.64 -9.52
C ASP A 91 29.83 14.83 -8.99
N ARG A 92 29.24 14.01 -9.86
CA ARG A 92 28.09 13.15 -9.54
C ARG A 92 28.31 12.24 -8.33
N ARG A 93 29.52 11.68 -8.17
CA ARG A 93 29.83 10.77 -7.06
C ARG A 93 29.85 11.55 -5.73
N SER A 94 30.40 12.76 -5.73
CA SER A 94 30.34 13.67 -4.59
C SER A 94 28.90 14.03 -4.23
N VAL A 95 28.04 14.37 -5.21
CA VAL A 95 26.60 14.59 -4.98
C VAL A 95 25.92 13.37 -4.35
N SER A 96 26.21 12.18 -4.88
CA SER A 96 25.62 10.93 -4.38
C SER A 96 26.03 10.62 -2.94
N ARG A 97 27.26 10.94 -2.54
CA ARG A 97 27.74 10.83 -1.15
C ARG A 97 27.08 11.86 -0.24
N ILE A 98 27.00 13.11 -0.68
CA ILE A 98 26.32 14.19 0.04
C ILE A 98 24.85 13.84 0.31
N ASN A 99 24.18 13.20 -0.64
CA ASN A 99 22.82 12.72 -0.45
C ASN A 99 22.73 11.66 0.66
N ARG A 100 23.63 10.65 0.66
CA ARG A 100 23.69 9.61 1.70
C ARG A 100 23.97 10.17 3.08
N GLU A 101 24.83 11.18 3.19
CA GLU A 101 25.08 11.89 4.45
C GLU A 101 23.78 12.48 5.04
N GLY A 102 22.87 12.97 4.18
CA GLY A 102 21.54 13.42 4.60
C GLY A 102 20.68 12.28 5.14
N GLY A 103 20.75 11.10 4.53
CA GLY A 103 20.09 9.89 5.03
C GLY A 103 20.62 9.45 6.40
N ALA A 104 21.95 9.38 6.57
CA ALA A 104 22.57 9.05 7.85
C ALA A 104 22.18 10.07 8.95
N ALA A 105 22.19 11.36 8.62
CA ALA A 105 21.73 12.40 9.55
C ALA A 105 20.24 12.26 9.90
N ALA A 106 19.38 11.90 8.95
CA ALA A 106 17.96 11.69 9.21
C ALA A 106 17.71 10.49 10.14
N LYS A 107 18.50 9.41 10.02
CA LYS A 107 18.45 8.27 10.95
C LYS A 107 18.88 8.67 12.37
N ILE A 108 19.96 9.46 12.50
CA ILE A 108 20.40 10.00 13.80
C ILE A 108 19.31 10.88 14.43
N GLN A 109 18.69 11.75 13.63
CA GLN A 109 17.60 12.62 14.07
C GLN A 109 16.44 11.82 14.67
N ILE A 110 16.02 10.72 14.04
CA ILE A 110 14.90 9.91 14.49
C ILE A 110 15.10 9.41 15.93
N VAL A 111 16.27 8.85 16.25
CA VAL A 111 16.55 8.34 17.62
C VAL A 111 16.68 9.50 18.60
N HIS A 112 17.32 10.60 18.18
CA HIS A 112 17.47 11.79 19.01
C HIS A 112 16.11 12.35 19.46
N GLU A 113 15.16 12.45 18.53
CA GLU A 113 13.80 12.93 18.80
C GLU A 113 12.99 11.93 19.61
N LEU A 114 13.03 10.64 19.24
CA LEU A 114 12.25 9.59 19.89
C LEU A 114 12.54 9.48 21.40
N LYS A 115 13.80 9.67 21.81
CA LYS A 115 14.21 9.64 23.21
C LYS A 115 13.43 10.65 24.09
N ASN A 116 13.08 11.79 23.52
CA ASN A 116 12.43 12.88 24.25
C ASN A 116 10.91 12.97 23.97
N ALA A 117 10.38 12.11 23.09
CA ALA A 117 9.00 12.21 22.62
C ALA A 117 7.93 11.74 23.61
N GLY A 118 8.30 10.99 24.66
CA GLY A 118 7.37 10.39 25.63
C GLY A 118 6.57 9.18 25.09
N GLY A 119 6.40 9.08 23.77
CA GLY A 119 5.81 7.95 23.06
C GLY A 119 5.75 8.22 21.56
N CYS A 120 5.42 7.19 20.79
CA CYS A 120 5.17 7.32 19.37
C CYS A 120 4.08 6.36 18.89
N THR A 121 3.54 6.61 17.70
CA THR A 121 2.77 5.59 16.97
C THR A 121 3.46 5.25 15.66
N VAL A 122 3.24 4.01 15.21
CA VAL A 122 3.81 3.48 13.97
C VAL A 122 2.72 3.34 12.92
N ASN A 123 3.04 3.66 11.67
CA ASN A 123 2.16 3.45 10.53
C ASN A 123 2.98 2.89 9.35
N GLY A 124 2.51 1.81 8.75
CA GLY A 124 3.14 1.16 7.60
C GLY A 124 2.12 0.82 6.52
N ASP A 125 2.60 0.76 5.29
CA ASP A 125 1.81 0.31 4.14
C ASP A 125 2.66 -0.45 3.14
N GLY A 126 2.06 -1.46 2.50
CA GLY A 126 2.70 -2.35 1.54
C GLY A 126 2.10 -2.22 0.15
N THR A 127 2.93 -2.22 -0.88
CA THR A 127 2.45 -2.36 -2.27
C THR A 127 3.39 -3.24 -3.09
N THR A 128 2.86 -3.86 -4.13
CA THR A 128 3.64 -4.65 -5.08
C THR A 128 3.93 -3.80 -6.32
N ASN A 129 5.18 -3.77 -6.76
CA ASN A 129 5.57 -3.15 -8.02
C ASN A 129 6.50 -4.09 -8.81
N LYS A 130 6.02 -4.57 -9.97
CA LYS A 130 6.71 -5.55 -10.81
C LYS A 130 7.17 -6.79 -10.03
N HIS A 131 6.23 -7.42 -9.31
CA HIS A 131 6.45 -8.63 -8.49
C HIS A 131 7.46 -8.48 -7.34
N ILE A 132 7.76 -7.24 -6.93
CA ILE A 132 8.55 -6.95 -5.73
C ILE A 132 7.68 -6.19 -4.75
N ASN A 133 7.68 -6.61 -3.50
CA ASN A 133 6.93 -5.97 -2.42
C ASN A 133 7.75 -4.83 -1.83
N TYR A 134 7.11 -3.68 -1.67
CA TYR A 134 7.68 -2.48 -1.08
C TYR A 134 6.83 -2.04 0.10
N GLU A 135 7.48 -1.69 1.20
CA GLU A 135 6.83 -1.22 2.41
C GLU A 135 7.32 0.18 2.76
N SER A 136 6.40 1.12 2.86
CA SER A 136 6.65 2.45 3.43
C SER A 136 6.42 2.43 4.94
N LYS A 137 7.25 3.15 5.70
CA LYS A 137 7.16 3.23 7.16
C LYS A 137 7.23 4.68 7.64
N HIS A 138 6.35 5.04 8.55
CA HIS A 138 6.31 6.32 9.24
C HIS A 138 6.14 6.14 10.75
N ILE A 139 6.63 7.12 11.50
CA ILE A 139 6.36 7.25 12.93
C ILE A 139 5.79 8.64 13.21
N MET A 140 4.88 8.70 14.18
CA MET A 140 4.26 9.92 14.65
C MET A 140 4.67 10.13 16.11
N MET A 141 5.27 11.28 16.41
CA MET A 141 5.80 11.56 17.74
C MET A 141 5.88 13.07 18.00
N ASN A 142 5.94 13.44 19.27
CA ASN A 142 6.25 14.82 19.65
C ASN A 142 7.72 15.10 19.35
N VAL A 143 8.00 16.22 18.68
CA VAL A 143 9.36 16.60 18.28
C VAL A 143 9.62 18.05 18.67
N PRO A 144 10.88 18.40 18.99
CA PRO A 144 11.26 19.78 19.23
C PRO A 144 11.16 20.61 17.95
N THR A 145 11.00 21.92 18.12
CA THR A 145 11.11 22.87 17.01
C THR A 145 12.57 23.25 16.81
N TYR A 146 12.99 23.28 15.55
CA TYR A 146 14.33 23.71 15.13
C TYR A 146 14.30 25.08 14.44
N ALA A 147 13.28 25.89 14.72
CA ALA A 147 13.20 27.24 14.17
C ALA A 147 14.29 28.14 14.78
N PRO A 148 14.80 29.13 14.04
CA PRO A 148 15.77 30.07 14.61
C PRO A 148 15.23 30.78 15.86
N GLY A 149 16.00 30.76 16.95
CA GLY A 149 15.63 31.41 18.22
C GLY A 149 14.78 30.57 19.17
N THR A 150 14.50 29.29 18.84
CA THR A 150 13.86 28.36 19.78
C THR A 150 14.89 27.53 20.55
N ASP A 151 14.55 27.17 21.78
CA ASP A 151 15.32 26.21 22.58
C ASP A 151 14.83 24.78 22.26
N PRO A 152 15.64 23.94 21.59
CA PRO A 152 15.25 22.58 21.20
C PRO A 152 15.37 21.59 22.37
N ASP A 153 16.05 21.98 23.45
CA ASP A 153 16.19 21.19 24.67
C ASP A 153 15.10 21.52 25.70
N ALA A 154 14.26 22.52 25.43
CA ALA A 154 13.09 22.82 26.24
C ALA A 154 12.16 21.59 26.33
N PRO A 155 11.60 21.29 27.51
CA PRO A 155 10.65 20.19 27.65
C PRO A 155 9.51 20.36 26.65
N LEU A 156 9.22 19.29 25.92
CA LEU A 156 8.06 19.28 25.02
C LEU A 156 6.80 19.45 25.87
N SER A 157 6.12 20.57 25.68
CA SER A 157 4.85 20.86 26.36
C SER A 157 3.73 20.03 25.73
N ASP A 158 3.03 19.24 26.55
CA ASP A 158 1.81 18.52 26.15
C ASP A 158 0.67 19.46 25.74
N LEU A 159 0.74 20.74 26.15
CA LEU A 159 -0.25 21.76 25.85
C LEU A 159 0.14 22.50 24.56
N GLY A 160 -0.43 22.07 23.43
CA GLY A 160 -0.47 22.85 22.19
C GLY A 160 0.50 22.46 21.07
N MET A 161 1.40 21.48 21.29
CA MET A 161 2.26 20.95 20.22
C MET A 161 1.58 19.77 19.52
N LEU A 162 1.37 19.87 18.21
CA LEU A 162 0.87 18.75 17.41
C LEU A 162 2.02 17.77 17.11
N PRO A 163 1.80 16.45 17.26
CA PRO A 163 2.78 15.44 16.86
C PRO A 163 3.19 15.61 15.40
N THR A 164 4.48 15.35 15.12
CA THR A 164 5.03 15.46 13.77
C THR A 164 5.44 14.10 13.23
N GLN A 165 5.18 13.89 11.93
CA GLN A 165 5.43 12.60 11.29
C GLN A 165 6.84 12.56 10.74
N ARG A 166 7.55 11.47 11.02
CA ARG A 166 8.84 11.16 10.41
C ARG A 166 8.69 9.98 9.48
N PHE A 167 9.25 10.12 8.29
CA PHE A 167 9.39 9.05 7.32
C PHE A 167 10.65 8.24 7.63
N LEU A 168 10.52 6.92 7.71
CA LEU A 168 11.62 6.00 8.01
C LEU A 168 12.25 5.41 6.75
N GLY A 169 11.65 5.64 5.58
CA GLY A 169 12.09 5.06 4.31
C GLY A 169 11.13 4.01 3.76
N ILE A 170 11.44 3.56 2.55
CA ILE A 170 10.82 2.41 1.90
C ILE A 170 11.80 1.25 1.89
N ASN A 171 11.33 0.04 2.21
CA ASN A 171 12.13 -1.18 2.14
C ASN A 171 11.46 -2.21 1.25
N THR A 172 12.22 -3.18 0.73
CA THR A 172 11.66 -4.34 0.05
C THR A 172 11.39 -5.44 1.04
N ALA A 173 10.25 -6.11 0.91
CA ALA A 173 9.92 -7.31 1.67
C ALA A 173 9.92 -8.53 0.74
N VAL A 174 10.33 -9.67 1.28
CA VAL A 174 10.40 -10.92 0.48
C VAL A 174 9.03 -11.53 0.23
N ASN A 175 8.07 -11.28 1.13
CA ASN A 175 6.66 -11.63 1.05
C ASN A 175 5.84 -10.62 1.88
N HIS A 176 4.52 -10.80 1.99
CA HIS A 176 3.60 -9.89 2.71
C HIS A 176 3.10 -10.46 4.04
N THR A 177 3.79 -11.43 4.65
CA THR A 177 3.32 -11.99 5.92
C THR A 177 3.56 -11.02 7.08
N SER A 178 2.70 -11.09 8.11
CA SER A 178 2.82 -10.28 9.32
C SER A 178 4.19 -10.42 9.99
N GLU A 179 4.74 -11.65 10.04
CA GLU A 179 6.06 -11.93 10.61
C GLU A 179 7.17 -11.21 9.83
N THR A 180 7.12 -11.25 8.50
CA THR A 180 8.09 -10.55 7.64
C THR A 180 7.99 -9.04 7.81
N GLN A 181 6.77 -8.50 7.94
CA GLN A 181 6.54 -7.09 8.19
C GLN A 181 7.10 -6.64 9.56
N LEU A 182 6.87 -7.44 10.62
CA LEU A 182 7.45 -7.17 11.94
C LEU A 182 8.98 -7.23 11.91
N GLN A 183 9.56 -8.22 11.21
CA GLN A 183 11.00 -8.28 11.02
C GLN A 183 11.51 -7.06 10.23
N GLY A 184 10.76 -6.60 9.24
CA GLY A 184 11.05 -5.38 8.50
C GLY A 184 11.07 -4.14 9.41
N TRP A 185 10.19 -4.05 10.41
CA TRP A 185 10.25 -3.00 11.44
C TRP A 185 11.50 -3.10 12.32
N LYS A 186 11.80 -4.30 12.82
CA LYS A 186 13.01 -4.57 13.63
C LYS A 186 14.27 -4.18 12.86
N ASP A 187 14.43 -4.67 11.63
CA ASP A 187 15.60 -4.38 10.78
C ASP A 187 15.75 -2.88 10.50
N THR A 188 14.65 -2.18 10.22
CA THR A 188 14.64 -0.74 9.97
C THR A 188 15.12 0.04 11.20
N MET A 189 14.59 -0.29 12.37
CA MET A 189 14.95 0.41 13.59
C MET A 189 16.35 0.02 14.08
N THR A 190 16.79 -1.22 13.92
CA THR A 190 18.17 -1.63 14.19
C THR A 190 19.17 -0.84 13.35
N ASP A 191 18.90 -0.65 12.06
CA ASP A 191 19.73 0.19 11.19
C ASP A 191 19.75 1.65 11.68
N ILE A 192 18.58 2.22 11.98
CA ILE A 192 18.47 3.59 12.50
C ILE A 192 19.27 3.78 13.80
N TYR A 193 19.13 2.86 14.76
CA TYR A 193 19.85 2.90 16.03
C TYR A 193 21.36 2.67 15.85
N ALA A 194 21.79 1.83 14.91
CA ALA A 194 23.20 1.64 14.60
C ALA A 194 23.85 2.96 14.14
N HIS A 195 23.16 3.75 13.30
CA HIS A 195 23.64 5.07 12.88
C HIS A 195 23.74 6.06 14.04
N TYR A 196 22.74 6.08 14.92
CA TYR A 196 22.76 6.92 16.11
C TYR A 196 23.92 6.53 17.05
N ASN A 197 24.06 5.25 17.38
CA ASN A 197 25.11 4.74 18.28
C ASN A 197 26.52 4.94 17.71
N ALA A 198 26.68 4.89 16.38
CA ALA A 198 27.94 5.23 15.72
C ALA A 198 28.23 6.74 15.64
N SER A 199 27.24 7.60 15.89
CA SER A 199 27.40 9.07 15.89
C SER A 199 28.03 9.58 17.18
N LEU A 200 28.43 10.87 17.21
CA LEU A 200 28.96 11.47 18.43
C LEU A 200 27.89 11.61 19.53
N PHE A 201 26.60 11.60 19.19
CA PHE A 201 25.51 11.58 20.17
C PHE A 201 25.47 10.22 20.88
N GLY A 202 25.42 9.14 20.09
CA GLY A 202 25.35 7.79 20.60
C GLY A 202 26.64 7.32 21.30
N GLN A 203 27.81 7.80 20.89
CA GLN A 203 29.06 7.53 21.63
C GLN A 203 29.06 8.12 23.04
N ARG A 204 28.36 9.24 23.26
CA ARG A 204 28.21 9.85 24.59
C ARG A 204 27.10 9.19 25.39
N LYS A 205 25.99 8.88 24.74
CA LYS A 205 24.82 8.25 25.34
C LYS A 205 24.24 7.21 24.37
N PRO A 206 24.72 5.96 24.42
CA PRO A 206 24.19 4.88 23.59
C PRO A 206 22.73 4.59 23.93
N GLU A 207 21.95 4.18 22.94
CA GLU A 207 20.54 3.83 23.10
C GLU A 207 20.28 2.40 22.59
N ASP A 208 19.32 1.70 23.21
CA ASP A 208 18.95 0.33 22.84
C ASP A 208 17.73 0.33 21.91
N VAL A 209 17.79 -0.45 20.84
CA VAL A 209 16.68 -0.55 19.86
C VAL A 209 15.37 -1.02 20.49
N ARG A 210 15.43 -1.80 21.59
CA ARG A 210 14.24 -2.25 22.33
C ARG A 210 13.48 -1.09 22.96
N ASP A 211 14.16 0.04 23.24
CA ASP A 211 13.50 1.24 23.77
C ASP A 211 12.55 1.88 22.73
N PHE A 212 12.75 1.63 21.43
CA PHE A 212 11.74 1.98 20.41
C PHE A 212 10.45 1.19 20.62
N ALA A 213 10.53 -0.14 20.74
CA ALA A 213 9.33 -0.98 20.92
C ALA A 213 8.55 -0.58 22.18
N ARG A 214 9.27 -0.25 23.26
CA ARG A 214 8.69 0.27 24.51
C ARG A 214 7.99 1.61 24.34
N ALA A 215 8.53 2.49 23.49
CA ALA A 215 7.96 3.81 23.21
C ALA A 215 6.71 3.77 22.31
N VAL A 216 6.49 2.70 21.54
CA VAL A 216 5.30 2.57 20.68
C VAL A 216 4.03 2.47 21.53
N ALA A 217 3.18 3.49 21.49
CA ALA A 217 1.90 3.56 22.18
C ALA A 217 0.70 3.17 21.30
N GLY A 218 0.93 3.01 19.99
CA GLY A 218 -0.12 2.57 19.09
C GLY A 218 0.36 2.34 17.66
N MET A 219 -0.52 1.73 16.87
CA MET A 219 -0.26 1.34 15.48
C MET A 219 -1.50 1.62 14.63
N SER A 220 -1.29 2.22 13.45
CA SER A 220 -2.35 2.39 12.45
C SER A 220 -1.99 1.65 11.17
N THR A 221 -2.98 0.94 10.62
CA THR A 221 -2.86 0.10 9.42
C THR A 221 -4.15 0.16 8.61
N ASP A 222 -4.19 -0.52 7.46
CA ASP A 222 -5.47 -0.94 6.88
C ASP A 222 -6.16 -2.01 7.76
N HIS A 223 -7.26 -2.58 7.24
CA HIS A 223 -8.09 -3.54 7.97
C HIS A 223 -7.89 -5.00 7.54
N ALA A 224 -6.82 -5.32 6.80
CA ALA A 224 -6.54 -6.69 6.39
C ALA A 224 -6.14 -7.58 7.58
N GLU A 225 -6.44 -8.88 7.52
CA GLU A 225 -6.20 -9.81 8.64
C GLU A 225 -4.71 -10.00 8.95
N ASP A 226 -3.84 -9.93 7.94
CA ASP A 226 -2.39 -9.92 8.11
C ASP A 226 -1.92 -8.65 8.86
N GLN A 227 -2.55 -7.50 8.63
CA GLN A 227 -2.26 -6.27 9.38
C GLN A 227 -2.76 -6.34 10.83
N LYS A 228 -3.94 -6.91 11.08
CA LYS A 228 -4.42 -7.16 12.45
C LYS A 228 -3.51 -8.13 13.19
N LYS A 229 -3.06 -9.20 12.52
CA LYS A 229 -2.07 -10.12 13.07
C LYS A 229 -0.74 -9.42 13.35
N LEU A 230 -0.27 -8.55 12.45
CA LEU A 230 0.93 -7.72 12.67
C LEU A 230 0.81 -6.90 13.95
N CYS A 231 -0.33 -6.24 14.18
CA CYS A 231 -0.55 -5.45 15.38
C CYS A 231 -0.44 -6.28 16.67
N ARG A 232 -1.01 -7.50 16.68
CA ARG A 232 -0.90 -8.43 17.81
C ARG A 232 0.55 -8.83 18.10
N ILE A 233 1.27 -9.29 17.09
CA ILE A 233 2.67 -9.73 17.27
C ILE A 233 3.63 -8.56 17.57
N PHE A 234 3.27 -7.33 17.17
CA PHE A 234 4.00 -6.12 17.56
C PHE A 234 3.75 -5.77 19.03
N GLU A 235 2.51 -5.86 19.51
CA GLU A 235 2.18 -5.69 20.93
C GLU A 235 2.93 -6.71 21.80
N ASP A 236 3.02 -7.97 21.35
CA ASP A 236 3.79 -9.02 22.03
C ASP A 236 5.30 -8.71 22.06
N TRP A 237 5.84 -8.20 20.95
CA TRP A 237 7.23 -7.75 20.89
C TRP A 237 7.50 -6.59 21.85
N LYS A 238 6.61 -5.58 21.92
CA LYS A 238 6.68 -4.49 22.90
C LYS A 238 6.70 -5.04 24.34
N LYS A 239 5.78 -5.95 24.68
CA LYS A 239 5.71 -6.57 26.02
C LYS A 239 6.98 -7.36 26.34
N LEU A 240 7.55 -8.07 25.38
CA LEU A 240 8.83 -8.75 25.55
C LEU A 240 9.96 -7.75 25.84
N CYS A 241 10.06 -6.68 25.06
CA CYS A 241 11.08 -5.65 25.26
C CYS A 241 10.93 -4.93 26.62
N GLU A 242 9.71 -4.66 27.07
CA GLU A 242 9.47 -4.04 28.38
C GLU A 242 9.96 -4.94 29.52
N ARG A 243 9.68 -6.24 29.45
CA ARG A 243 10.16 -7.25 30.41
C ARG A 243 11.68 -7.33 30.42
N GLU A 244 12.30 -7.56 29.26
CA GLU A 244 13.76 -7.67 29.16
C GLU A 244 14.48 -6.44 29.71
N ARG A 245 14.06 -5.23 29.30
CA ARG A 245 14.72 -3.98 29.72
C ARG A 245 14.57 -3.70 31.21
N ARG A 246 13.44 -4.09 31.82
CA ARG A 246 13.24 -3.96 33.28
C ARG A 246 14.04 -4.98 34.07
N GLY A 247 14.15 -6.21 33.57
CA GLY A 247 15.04 -7.22 34.15
C GLY A 247 16.50 -6.78 34.11
N GLU A 248 16.98 -6.27 32.97
CA GLU A 248 18.32 -5.71 32.84
C GLU A 248 18.55 -4.54 33.80
N ALA A 249 17.57 -3.65 33.96
CA ALA A 249 17.66 -2.57 34.93
C ALA A 249 17.75 -3.08 36.38
N ALA A 250 17.09 -4.19 36.70
CA ALA A 250 17.18 -4.84 38.01
C ALA A 250 18.58 -5.46 38.22
N PHE A 251 19.14 -6.16 37.22
CA PHE A 251 20.50 -6.70 37.27
C PHE A 251 21.56 -5.61 37.44
N ASN A 252 21.37 -4.44 36.81
CA ASN A 252 22.30 -3.31 36.88
C ASN A 252 22.05 -2.38 38.08
N SER A 253 21.09 -2.70 38.96
CA SER A 253 20.77 -1.86 40.11
C SER A 253 21.83 -1.99 41.20
N ALA A 254 22.04 -0.91 41.96
CA ALA A 254 23.05 -0.89 43.04
C ALA A 254 22.70 -1.81 44.24
N SER A 255 21.48 -2.34 44.29
CA SER A 255 20.98 -3.25 45.32
C SER A 255 20.45 -4.50 44.63
N ILE A 256 21.35 -5.31 44.08
CA ILE A 256 21.00 -6.63 43.53
C ILE A 256 20.56 -7.51 44.71
N GLY A 257 19.29 -7.92 44.72
CA GLY A 257 18.83 -8.92 45.69
C GLY A 257 19.29 -10.32 45.29
N ASP A 258 19.56 -11.18 46.26
CA ASP A 258 20.02 -12.57 46.02
C ASP A 258 19.08 -13.35 45.09
N ASP A 259 17.77 -13.04 45.13
CA ASP A 259 16.73 -13.64 44.29
C ASP A 259 16.97 -13.44 42.77
N VAL A 260 17.62 -12.34 42.37
CA VAL A 260 17.93 -12.03 40.96
C VAL A 260 19.03 -12.96 40.42
N HIS A 261 20.01 -13.30 41.25
CA HIS A 261 21.08 -14.25 40.89
C HIS A 261 20.56 -15.69 40.87
N ALA A 262 19.66 -16.06 41.78
CA ALA A 262 18.99 -17.36 41.76
C ALA A 262 18.24 -17.58 40.44
N VAL A 263 17.49 -16.56 39.98
CA VAL A 263 16.76 -16.63 38.71
C VAL A 263 17.68 -16.84 37.50
N LEU A 264 18.84 -16.20 37.46
CA LEU A 264 19.83 -16.42 36.39
C LEU A 264 20.42 -17.83 36.45
N TRP A 265 20.75 -18.30 37.66
CA TRP A 265 21.32 -19.63 37.86
C TRP A 265 20.38 -20.75 37.41
N GLU A 266 19.09 -20.65 37.71
CA GLU A 266 18.08 -21.60 37.23
C GLU A 266 18.00 -21.67 35.69
N GLU A 267 18.12 -20.53 34.99
CA GLU A 267 18.11 -20.51 33.52
C GLU A 267 19.40 -21.09 32.91
N ILE A 268 20.54 -20.94 33.61
CA ILE A 268 21.80 -21.58 33.24
C ILE A 268 21.70 -23.10 33.44
N GLU A 269 21.20 -23.56 34.58
CA GLU A 269 20.98 -25.00 34.85
C GLU A 269 20.03 -25.63 33.83
N ARG A 270 18.98 -24.90 33.42
CA ARG A 270 18.07 -25.34 32.38
C ARG A 270 18.80 -25.55 31.05
N ASN A 271 19.65 -24.61 30.64
CA ASN A 271 20.45 -24.75 29.41
C ASN A 271 21.37 -25.98 29.46
N ILE A 272 22.04 -26.20 30.60
CA ILE A 272 22.91 -27.37 30.82
C ILE A 272 22.09 -28.66 30.69
N ARG A 273 20.90 -28.71 31.30
CA ARG A 273 19.99 -29.85 31.22
C ARG A 273 19.52 -30.12 29.79
N GLU A 274 19.11 -29.08 29.06
CA GLU A 274 18.69 -29.18 27.65
C GLU A 274 19.84 -29.58 26.71
N ALA A 275 21.10 -29.30 27.10
CA ALA A 275 22.28 -29.77 26.37
C ALA A 275 22.63 -31.24 26.66
N GLY A 276 21.93 -31.91 27.58
CA GLY A 276 22.22 -33.30 27.98
C GLY A 276 23.05 -33.43 29.26
N GLY A 277 23.03 -32.41 30.13
CA GLY A 277 23.85 -32.33 31.34
C GLY A 277 25.24 -31.75 31.08
N ASP A 278 26.11 -31.78 32.09
CA ASP A 278 27.43 -31.13 32.04
C ASP A 278 28.29 -31.62 30.87
N THR A 279 28.30 -32.92 30.60
CA THR A 279 29.05 -33.51 29.48
C THR A 279 28.55 -33.02 28.11
N GLY A 280 27.23 -32.84 27.96
CA GLY A 280 26.64 -32.33 26.73
C GLY A 280 26.87 -30.83 26.55
N TRP A 281 26.88 -30.06 27.65
CA TRP A 281 27.23 -28.64 27.66
C TRP A 281 28.71 -28.40 27.33
N GLU A 282 29.61 -29.19 27.92
CA GLU A 282 31.05 -29.13 27.66
C GLU A 282 31.41 -29.45 26.20
N ALA A 283 30.61 -30.31 25.55
CA ALA A 283 30.79 -30.69 24.14
C ALA A 283 30.30 -29.63 23.12
N LEU A 284 29.56 -28.59 23.56
CA LEU A 284 29.15 -27.49 22.68
C LEU A 284 30.36 -26.62 22.29
N SER A 285 30.32 -26.05 21.08
CA SER A 285 31.30 -25.04 20.67
C SER A 285 31.16 -23.76 21.49
N ASP A 286 32.23 -22.98 21.59
CA ASP A 286 32.23 -21.70 22.29
C ASP A 286 31.14 -20.74 21.78
N ASP A 287 30.91 -20.72 20.46
CA ASP A 287 29.88 -19.88 19.84
C ASP A 287 28.46 -20.32 20.23
N GLU A 288 28.20 -21.63 20.23
CA GLU A 288 26.90 -22.18 20.63
C GLU A 288 26.66 -22.00 22.14
N ARG A 289 27.71 -22.14 22.96
CA ARG A 289 27.66 -21.91 24.40
C ARG A 289 27.32 -20.46 24.71
N ARG A 290 28.05 -19.50 24.12
CA ARG A 290 27.78 -18.06 24.26
C ARG A 290 26.36 -17.70 23.85
N LYS A 291 25.90 -18.24 22.72
CA LYS A 291 24.52 -18.01 22.26
C LYS A 291 23.49 -18.48 23.28
N ARG A 292 23.67 -19.68 23.84
CA ARG A 292 22.78 -20.22 24.87
C ARG A 292 22.86 -19.41 26.17
N GLU A 293 24.05 -18.99 26.59
CA GLU A 293 24.25 -18.09 27.75
C GLU A 293 23.50 -16.76 27.56
N ASP A 294 23.63 -16.12 26.39
CA ASP A 294 22.90 -14.90 26.05
C ASP A 294 21.38 -15.09 26.05
N GLU A 295 20.90 -16.26 25.61
CA GLU A 295 19.48 -16.62 25.65
C GLU A 295 18.99 -16.86 27.09
N ALA A 296 19.78 -17.53 27.93
CA ALA A 296 19.46 -17.71 29.36
C ALA A 296 19.41 -16.36 30.07
N TYR A 297 20.39 -15.48 29.83
CA TYR A 297 20.39 -14.13 30.38
C TYR A 297 19.12 -13.35 29.98
N ARG A 298 18.73 -13.40 28.69
CA ARG A 298 17.51 -12.74 28.22
C ARG A 298 16.24 -13.32 28.85
N ARG A 299 16.15 -14.65 29.00
CA ARG A 299 15.01 -15.29 29.68
C ARG A 299 14.94 -14.91 31.16
N ALA A 300 16.07 -14.89 31.85
CA ALA A 300 16.16 -14.44 33.23
C ALA A 300 15.71 -12.97 33.36
N CYS A 301 16.18 -12.09 32.48
CA CYS A 301 15.74 -10.70 32.42
C CYS A 301 14.22 -10.59 32.18
N ALA A 302 13.67 -11.36 31.23
CA ALA A 302 12.25 -11.35 30.96
C ALA A 302 11.41 -11.81 32.18
N ARG A 303 11.89 -12.81 32.92
CA ARG A 303 11.23 -13.32 34.15
C ARG A 303 11.23 -12.27 35.26
N ILE A 304 12.41 -11.72 35.61
CA ILE A 304 12.52 -10.66 36.63
C ILE A 304 11.73 -9.41 36.22
N GLY A 305 11.79 -9.06 34.93
CA GLY A 305 11.01 -7.96 34.38
C GLY A 305 9.51 -8.14 34.56
N GLN A 306 9.00 -9.37 34.38
CA GLN A 306 7.60 -9.68 34.63
C GLN A 306 7.24 -9.50 36.11
N GLU A 307 8.05 -10.00 37.04
CA GLU A 307 7.82 -9.82 38.48
C GLU A 307 7.78 -8.33 38.87
N LYS A 308 8.66 -7.51 38.27
CA LYS A 308 8.65 -6.06 38.48
C LYS A 308 7.40 -5.40 37.93
N ILE A 309 6.88 -5.85 36.78
CA ILE A 309 5.62 -5.37 36.20
C ILE A 309 4.43 -5.80 37.06
N ASP A 310 4.45 -7.01 37.58
CA ASP A 310 3.41 -7.56 38.44
C ASP A 310 3.32 -6.80 39.77
N ALA A 311 4.44 -6.27 40.26
CA ALA A 311 4.52 -5.42 41.45
C ALA A 311 4.13 -3.95 41.21
N MET A 312 3.92 -3.51 39.97
CA MET A 312 3.53 -2.12 39.66
C MET A 312 2.10 -1.81 40.07
N THR A 313 1.85 -0.52 40.31
CA THR A 313 0.49 0.01 40.42
C THR A 313 -0.27 -0.19 39.10
N PRO A 314 -1.61 -0.28 39.15
CA PRO A 314 -2.44 -0.33 37.95
C PRO A 314 -2.17 0.82 36.97
N GLU A 315 -1.89 2.02 37.46
CA GLU A 315 -1.61 3.22 36.66
C GLU A 315 -0.27 3.09 35.90
N GLU A 316 0.78 2.63 36.57
CA GLU A 316 2.08 2.40 35.95
C GLU A 316 2.01 1.29 34.90
N ARG A 317 1.32 0.18 35.22
CA ARG A 317 1.12 -0.93 34.29
C ARG A 317 0.36 -0.47 33.05
N ARG A 318 -0.74 0.27 33.25
CA ARG A 318 -1.53 0.87 32.17
C ARG A 318 -0.70 1.79 31.29
N TYR A 319 0.20 2.58 31.88
CA TYR A 319 1.10 3.46 31.11
C TYR A 319 2.08 2.69 30.21
N ILE A 320 2.67 1.60 30.68
CA ILE A 320 3.67 0.84 29.90
C ILE A 320 3.03 -0.11 28.88
N GLU A 321 1.87 -0.66 29.22
CA GLU A 321 1.10 -1.58 28.36
C GLU A 321 0.27 -0.85 27.30
N LEU A 322 0.19 0.48 27.35
CA LEU A 322 -0.55 1.28 26.37
C LEU A 322 -0.12 0.90 24.95
N PHE A 323 -1.05 0.32 24.22
CA PHE A 323 -0.93 -0.03 22.81
C PHE A 323 -2.33 -0.01 22.18
N LEU A 324 -2.59 1.04 21.39
CA LEU A 324 -3.86 1.26 20.72
C LEU A 324 -3.73 0.97 19.22
N TRP A 325 -4.69 0.24 18.66
CA TRP A 325 -4.79 0.04 17.22
C TRP A 325 -5.93 0.89 16.65
N GLY A 326 -5.71 1.49 15.48
CA GLY A 326 -6.76 2.20 14.75
C GLY A 326 -6.65 1.96 13.25
N GLY A 327 -7.74 1.45 12.64
CA GLY A 327 -7.77 1.19 11.21
C GLY A 327 -8.00 2.45 10.38
N CYS A 328 -7.39 2.54 9.20
CA CYS A 328 -7.49 3.68 8.27
C CYS A 328 -8.95 4.02 7.90
N CYS A 329 -9.34 5.29 8.04
CA CYS A 329 -10.70 5.78 7.72
C CYS A 329 -11.08 5.64 6.25
N MET A 330 -10.11 5.79 5.33
CA MET A 330 -10.37 5.63 3.89
C MET A 330 -10.78 4.20 3.53
N HIS A 331 -10.18 3.21 4.18
CA HIS A 331 -10.55 1.82 4.01
C HIS A 331 -11.93 1.51 4.61
N LYS A 332 -12.32 2.19 5.70
CA LYS A 332 -13.68 2.07 6.26
C LYS A 332 -14.73 2.50 5.25
N GLU A 333 -14.57 3.69 4.68
CA GLU A 333 -15.46 4.22 3.65
C GLU A 333 -15.49 3.34 2.39
N MET A 334 -14.32 2.99 1.85
CA MET A 334 -14.23 2.14 0.67
C MET A 334 -14.88 0.77 0.87
N ASN A 335 -14.66 0.15 2.04
CA ASN A 335 -15.27 -1.13 2.35
C ASN A 335 -16.78 -1.01 2.56
N ALA A 336 -17.28 0.09 3.13
CA ALA A 336 -18.71 0.35 3.22
C ALA A 336 -19.38 0.45 1.85
N VAL A 337 -18.73 1.10 0.87
CA VAL A 337 -19.19 1.10 -0.53
C VAL A 337 -19.22 -0.31 -1.11
N LYS A 338 -18.19 -1.13 -0.86
CA LYS A 338 -18.18 -2.54 -1.30
C LYS A 338 -19.32 -3.35 -0.67
N GLY A 339 -19.57 -3.18 0.62
CA GLY A 339 -20.65 -3.83 1.35
C GLY A 339 -22.03 -3.43 0.84
N GLY A 340 -22.24 -2.14 0.60
CA GLY A 340 -23.46 -1.63 -0.03
C GLY A 340 -23.66 -2.19 -1.44
N ASN A 341 -22.60 -2.17 -2.27
CA ASN A 341 -22.66 -2.72 -3.62
C ASN A 341 -23.00 -4.22 -3.62
N ALA A 342 -22.40 -5.01 -2.72
CA ALA A 342 -22.69 -6.44 -2.63
C ALA A 342 -24.17 -6.72 -2.35
N ARG A 343 -24.79 -5.97 -1.41
CA ARG A 343 -26.24 -6.11 -1.13
C ARG A 343 -27.12 -5.60 -2.26
N MET A 344 -26.76 -4.46 -2.87
CA MET A 344 -27.46 -3.93 -4.04
C MET A 344 -27.43 -4.90 -5.22
N THR A 345 -26.30 -5.55 -5.50
CA THR A 345 -26.23 -6.58 -6.55
C THR A 345 -27.09 -7.80 -6.20
N ALA A 346 -27.14 -8.21 -4.93
CA ALA A 346 -27.98 -9.32 -4.48
C ALA A 346 -29.49 -9.01 -4.51
N PHE A 347 -29.87 -7.73 -4.34
CA PHE A 347 -31.25 -7.26 -4.30
C PHE A 347 -32.06 -7.69 -5.52
N TRP A 348 -31.51 -7.56 -6.72
CA TRP A 348 -32.21 -7.93 -7.96
C TRP A 348 -32.70 -9.38 -7.94
N LYS A 349 -31.82 -10.32 -7.57
CA LYS A 349 -32.14 -11.74 -7.46
C LYS A 349 -33.11 -12.00 -6.30
N ALA A 350 -32.89 -11.37 -5.16
CA ALA A 350 -33.71 -11.55 -3.96
C ALA A 350 -35.17 -11.11 -4.18
N GLN A 351 -35.40 -10.11 -5.02
CA GLN A 351 -36.73 -9.62 -5.38
C GLN A 351 -37.30 -10.28 -6.65
N GLY A 352 -36.61 -11.24 -7.26
CA GLY A 352 -37.04 -11.86 -8.52
C GLY A 352 -37.09 -10.91 -9.72
N LEU A 353 -36.29 -9.82 -9.68
CA LEU A 353 -36.23 -8.80 -10.72
C LEU A 353 -35.12 -9.09 -11.73
N VAL A 354 -35.28 -8.58 -12.95
CA VAL A 354 -34.21 -8.58 -13.95
C VAL A 354 -33.14 -7.59 -13.51
N GLY A 355 -31.96 -8.11 -13.18
CA GLY A 355 -30.81 -7.29 -12.78
C GLY A 355 -30.05 -6.71 -13.97
N PRO A 356 -28.94 -5.99 -13.69
CA PRO A 356 -28.07 -5.40 -14.69
C PRO A 356 -27.58 -6.37 -15.76
N ILE A 357 -27.43 -5.85 -16.97
CA ILE A 357 -26.86 -6.63 -18.07
C ILE A 357 -25.47 -7.16 -17.71
N LYS A 358 -25.19 -8.39 -18.14
CA LYS A 358 -23.90 -9.03 -17.96
C LYS A 358 -22.90 -8.48 -18.98
N LEU A 359 -21.78 -7.94 -18.51
CA LEU A 359 -20.74 -7.31 -19.33
C LEU A 359 -19.62 -8.33 -19.64
N VAL A 360 -19.95 -9.31 -20.48
CA VAL A 360 -19.08 -10.43 -20.87
C VAL A 360 -17.83 -9.96 -21.63
N ASN A 361 -16.66 -10.52 -21.29
CA ASN A 361 -15.44 -10.30 -22.07
C ASN A 361 -15.54 -11.00 -23.45
N LYS A 362 -14.58 -10.70 -24.34
CA LYS A 362 -14.64 -11.14 -25.74
C LYS A 362 -14.62 -12.67 -25.85
N ASP A 363 -13.75 -13.31 -25.10
CA ASP A 363 -13.52 -14.75 -25.18
C ASP A 363 -14.71 -15.51 -24.62
N ASN A 364 -15.27 -15.04 -23.51
CA ASN A 364 -16.51 -15.57 -22.97
C ASN A 364 -17.67 -15.36 -23.93
N ARG A 365 -17.76 -14.22 -24.61
CA ARG A 365 -18.79 -13.99 -25.63
C ARG A 365 -18.64 -14.94 -26.81
N ALA A 366 -17.41 -15.22 -27.26
CA ALA A 366 -17.13 -16.19 -28.30
C ALA A 366 -17.48 -17.62 -27.84
N ALA A 367 -17.04 -18.01 -26.64
CA ALA A 367 -17.34 -19.31 -26.03
C ALA A 367 -18.85 -19.52 -25.81
N ALA A 368 -19.59 -18.47 -25.44
CA ALA A 368 -21.05 -18.53 -25.36
C ALA A 368 -21.69 -18.64 -26.74
N ALA A 369 -21.12 -18.01 -27.78
CA ALA A 369 -21.67 -18.11 -29.13
C ALA A 369 -21.44 -19.51 -29.76
N SER A 370 -20.29 -20.12 -29.49
CA SER A 370 -19.88 -21.43 -30.03
C SER A 370 -20.21 -22.62 -29.12
N GLY A 371 -20.52 -22.38 -27.84
CA GLY A 371 -20.72 -23.42 -26.84
C GLY A 371 -22.16 -23.94 -26.73
N ASP A 372 -22.30 -25.10 -26.10
CA ASP A 372 -23.57 -25.71 -25.72
C ASP A 372 -24.34 -24.86 -24.68
N SER A 373 -25.59 -25.26 -24.39
CA SER A 373 -26.43 -24.53 -23.42
C SER A 373 -25.77 -24.41 -22.05
N ALA A 374 -25.07 -25.46 -21.60
CA ALA A 374 -24.35 -25.47 -20.33
C ALA A 374 -23.17 -24.48 -20.30
N THR A 375 -22.44 -24.35 -21.41
CA THR A 375 -21.34 -23.38 -21.54
C THR A 375 -21.86 -21.95 -21.59
N LYS A 376 -22.97 -21.71 -22.29
CA LYS A 376 -23.67 -20.41 -22.27
C LYS A 376 -24.09 -20.02 -20.86
N GLU A 377 -24.67 -20.95 -20.12
CA GLU A 377 -25.13 -20.72 -18.75
C GLU A 377 -23.94 -20.44 -17.81
N ARG A 378 -22.89 -21.26 -17.86
CA ARG A 378 -21.65 -21.07 -17.08
C ARG A 378 -20.99 -19.71 -17.34
N VAL A 379 -20.87 -19.32 -18.62
CA VAL A 379 -20.32 -18.01 -19.01
C VAL A 379 -21.17 -16.87 -18.46
N THR A 380 -22.49 -17.00 -18.55
CA THR A 380 -23.43 -15.96 -18.09
C THR A 380 -23.44 -15.84 -16.57
N GLU A 381 -23.32 -16.96 -15.85
CA GLU A 381 -23.18 -16.99 -14.39
C GLU A 381 -21.86 -16.35 -13.92
N ALA A 382 -20.74 -16.65 -14.60
CA ALA A 382 -19.43 -16.08 -14.28
C ALA A 382 -19.31 -14.59 -14.64
N ALA A 383 -20.13 -14.08 -15.55
CA ALA A 383 -20.07 -12.70 -15.99
C ALA A 383 -20.56 -11.72 -14.91
N GLN A 384 -19.79 -10.66 -14.72
CA GLN A 384 -20.16 -9.53 -13.88
C GLN A 384 -20.98 -8.51 -14.69
N GLY A 385 -21.89 -7.80 -14.02
CA GLY A 385 -22.68 -6.71 -14.58
C GLY A 385 -22.75 -5.54 -13.61
N GLY A 386 -23.56 -4.54 -13.92
CA GLY A 386 -23.88 -3.46 -12.99
C GLY A 386 -22.89 -2.30 -12.95
N ALA A 387 -23.15 -1.36 -12.05
CA ALA A 387 -22.52 -0.05 -12.02
C ALA A 387 -21.00 -0.11 -11.83
N VAL A 388 -20.52 -0.92 -10.88
CA VAL A 388 -19.07 -1.06 -10.60
C VAL A 388 -18.35 -1.64 -11.81
N LYS A 389 -18.90 -2.65 -12.46
CA LYS A 389 -18.29 -3.24 -13.66
C LYS A 389 -18.29 -2.25 -14.82
N LEU A 390 -19.38 -1.51 -15.03
CA LEU A 390 -19.43 -0.43 -16.01
C LEU A 390 -18.36 0.63 -15.75
N CYS A 391 -18.26 1.14 -14.51
CA CYS A 391 -17.26 2.15 -14.15
C CYS A 391 -15.81 1.65 -14.36
N SER A 392 -15.55 0.35 -14.13
CA SER A 392 -14.26 -0.27 -14.43
C SER A 392 -13.96 -0.28 -15.94
N LEU A 393 -14.92 -0.72 -16.76
CA LEU A 393 -14.78 -0.71 -18.22
C LEU A 393 -14.68 0.71 -18.78
N ALA A 394 -15.47 1.64 -18.25
CA ALA A 394 -15.41 3.06 -18.61
C ALA A 394 -14.02 3.64 -18.29
N GLY A 395 -13.43 3.30 -17.14
CA GLY A 395 -12.03 3.66 -16.85
C GLY A 395 -11.05 3.05 -17.84
N ALA A 396 -11.23 1.79 -18.24
CA ALA A 396 -10.38 1.17 -19.25
C ALA A 396 -10.54 1.84 -20.64
N VAL A 397 -11.72 2.36 -20.98
CA VAL A 397 -11.92 3.08 -22.25
C VAL A 397 -11.45 4.53 -22.16
N PHE A 398 -11.83 5.27 -21.10
CA PHE A 398 -11.70 6.73 -21.01
C PHE A 398 -10.49 7.20 -20.18
N ALA A 399 -9.90 6.35 -19.33
CA ALA A 399 -8.76 6.66 -18.46
C ALA A 399 -7.82 5.44 -18.29
N HIS A 400 -7.46 4.81 -19.41
CA HIS A 400 -6.71 3.56 -19.43
C HIS A 400 -5.33 3.66 -18.71
N LYS A 401 -4.96 2.59 -17.99
CA LYS A 401 -3.69 2.49 -17.24
C LYS A 401 -2.44 2.59 -18.13
N ASP A 402 -2.47 1.94 -19.29
CA ASP A 402 -1.49 2.11 -20.36
C ASP A 402 -1.77 3.41 -21.11
N LYS A 403 -0.81 4.33 -21.09
CA LYS A 403 -0.91 5.66 -21.71
C LYS A 403 -0.91 5.64 -23.24
N LYS A 404 -0.63 4.49 -23.87
CA LYS A 404 -0.76 4.33 -25.32
C LYS A 404 -2.13 3.81 -25.76
N LYS A 405 -3.00 3.42 -24.82
CA LYS A 405 -4.30 2.80 -25.10
C LYS A 405 -5.45 3.66 -24.54
N GLY A 406 -6.65 3.38 -25.02
CA GLY A 406 -7.88 4.06 -24.63
C GLY A 406 -8.19 5.31 -25.48
N GLN A 407 -9.26 5.99 -25.10
CA GLN A 407 -9.85 7.15 -25.78
C GLN A 407 -9.66 8.45 -24.99
N GLN A 408 -8.70 8.49 -24.06
CA GLN A 408 -8.55 9.54 -23.03
C GLN A 408 -8.37 10.94 -23.63
N ASP A 409 -7.48 11.06 -24.62
CA ASP A 409 -7.19 12.33 -25.27
C ASP A 409 -8.29 12.70 -26.26
N THR A 410 -8.81 11.72 -27.01
CA THR A 410 -9.97 11.90 -27.89
C THR A 410 -11.19 12.40 -27.12
N LEU A 411 -11.45 11.85 -25.94
CA LEU A 411 -12.52 12.27 -25.03
C LEU A 411 -12.32 13.72 -24.58
N GLN A 412 -11.11 14.08 -24.15
CA GLN A 412 -10.80 15.44 -23.71
C GLN A 412 -10.99 16.47 -24.83
N ILE A 413 -10.55 16.17 -26.05
CA ILE A 413 -10.76 17.02 -27.23
C ILE A 413 -12.25 17.14 -27.54
N TYR A 414 -12.99 16.03 -27.51
CA TYR A 414 -14.43 16.06 -27.75
C TYR A 414 -15.19 16.85 -26.67
N MET A 415 -14.82 16.69 -25.40
CA MET A 415 -15.36 17.49 -24.28
C MET A 415 -15.10 18.98 -24.48
N GLU A 416 -13.88 19.37 -24.88
CA GLU A 416 -13.57 20.77 -25.18
C GLU A 416 -14.44 21.30 -26.32
N SER A 417 -14.67 20.50 -27.37
CA SER A 417 -15.50 20.92 -28.51
C SER A 417 -16.99 21.12 -28.18
N ILE A 418 -17.54 20.36 -27.22
CA ILE A 418 -18.96 20.39 -26.88
C ILE A 418 -19.25 21.27 -25.67
N ILE A 419 -18.37 21.25 -24.66
CA ILE A 419 -18.58 21.84 -23.33
C ILE A 419 -17.61 23.03 -23.07
N GLY A 420 -16.57 23.19 -23.90
CA GLY A 420 -15.65 24.34 -23.85
C GLY A 420 -14.43 24.16 -22.93
N TYR A 421 -14.26 22.99 -22.31
CA TYR A 421 -13.11 22.70 -21.44
C TYR A 421 -12.83 21.20 -21.34
N MET A 422 -11.58 20.85 -21.02
CA MET A 422 -11.14 19.46 -20.85
C MET A 422 -11.32 19.00 -19.41
N ILE A 423 -11.95 17.83 -19.21
CA ILE A 423 -12.01 17.13 -17.93
C ILE A 423 -11.42 15.74 -18.10
N ARG A 424 -10.71 15.24 -17.08
CA ARG A 424 -10.25 13.85 -17.06
C ARG A 424 -11.31 12.96 -16.41
N PHE A 425 -11.59 11.83 -17.06
CA PHE A 425 -12.44 10.80 -16.48
C PHE A 425 -11.82 10.26 -15.16
N PRO A 426 -12.63 9.95 -14.14
CA PRO A 426 -12.15 9.39 -12.88
C PRO A 426 -11.30 8.12 -13.05
N ASP A 427 -10.21 8.02 -12.27
CA ASP A 427 -9.15 7.02 -12.43
C ASP A 427 -9.51 5.67 -11.77
N THR A 428 -10.53 4.99 -12.28
CA THR A 428 -10.95 3.66 -11.78
C THR A 428 -9.97 2.54 -12.14
N SER A 429 -9.06 2.77 -13.09
CA SER A 429 -8.03 1.80 -13.51
C SER A 429 -6.91 1.61 -12.49
N ASN A 430 -6.73 2.55 -11.55
CA ASN A 430 -5.67 2.52 -10.53
C ASN A 430 -6.23 2.42 -9.10
N THR A 431 -7.49 1.99 -8.95
CA THR A 431 -8.14 1.69 -7.65
C THR A 431 -8.02 2.82 -6.62
N ARG A 432 -8.17 4.08 -7.04
CA ARG A 432 -8.21 5.20 -6.09
C ARG A 432 -9.49 5.15 -5.26
N TYR A 433 -9.40 5.58 -4.00
CA TYR A 433 -10.57 5.75 -3.15
C TYR A 433 -11.62 6.63 -3.83
N GLN A 434 -12.90 6.29 -3.63
CA GLN A 434 -14.05 6.97 -4.21
C GLN A 434 -14.11 7.02 -5.75
N ALA A 435 -13.14 6.47 -6.48
CA ALA A 435 -13.08 6.60 -7.95
C ALA A 435 -14.30 6.02 -8.67
N PHE A 436 -14.89 4.95 -8.12
CA PHE A 436 -16.12 4.36 -8.67
C PHE A 436 -17.34 5.25 -8.45
N CYS A 437 -17.44 5.89 -7.28
CA CYS A 437 -18.50 6.87 -7.01
C CYS A 437 -18.36 8.10 -7.90
N GLU A 438 -17.13 8.60 -8.08
CA GLU A 438 -16.82 9.70 -8.98
C GLU A 438 -17.12 9.34 -10.44
N ALA A 439 -16.76 8.14 -10.88
CA ALA A 439 -17.09 7.65 -12.23
C ALA A 439 -18.60 7.54 -12.43
N ALA A 440 -19.34 7.07 -11.43
CA ALA A 440 -20.80 7.05 -11.48
C ALA A 440 -21.39 8.46 -11.60
N ALA A 441 -20.89 9.42 -10.80
CA ALA A 441 -21.30 10.81 -10.88
C ALA A 441 -21.02 11.42 -12.26
N GLU A 442 -19.84 11.17 -12.83
CA GLU A 442 -19.44 11.65 -14.16
C GLU A 442 -20.34 11.07 -15.26
N LEU A 443 -20.56 9.75 -15.25
CA LEU A 443 -21.39 9.06 -16.24
C LEU A 443 -22.85 9.49 -16.17
N ILE A 444 -23.42 9.64 -14.98
CA ILE A 444 -24.82 10.06 -14.81
C ILE A 444 -25.02 11.53 -15.18
N THR A 445 -24.09 12.41 -14.79
CA THR A 445 -24.16 13.85 -15.12
C THR A 445 -24.17 14.06 -16.63
N LYS A 446 -23.31 13.32 -17.35
CA LYS A 446 -23.05 13.50 -18.78
C LYS A 446 -23.49 12.29 -19.62
N LEU A 447 -24.57 11.63 -19.23
CA LEU A 447 -25.02 10.37 -19.81
C LEU A 447 -25.16 10.43 -21.34
N ASP A 448 -25.89 11.41 -21.85
CA ASP A 448 -26.11 11.56 -23.29
C ASP A 448 -24.84 11.94 -24.05
N PHE A 449 -23.95 12.70 -23.42
CA PHE A 449 -22.64 13.01 -23.99
C PHE A 449 -21.79 11.75 -24.18
N TYR A 450 -21.70 10.86 -23.18
CA TYR A 450 -20.94 9.61 -23.31
C TYR A 450 -21.54 8.65 -24.34
N ARG A 451 -22.87 8.60 -24.45
CA ARG A 451 -23.57 7.84 -25.51
C ARG A 451 -23.15 8.34 -26.90
N GLN A 452 -23.25 9.66 -27.14
CA GLN A 452 -22.86 10.28 -28.42
C GLN A 452 -21.36 10.16 -28.69
N PHE A 453 -20.51 10.30 -27.67
CA PHE A 453 -19.07 10.16 -27.82
C PHE A 453 -18.68 8.76 -28.29
N LEU A 454 -19.28 7.71 -27.73
CA LEU A 454 -19.01 6.34 -28.17
C LEU A 454 -19.49 6.10 -29.61
N GLU A 455 -20.61 6.69 -30.03
CA GLU A 455 -21.06 6.65 -31.43
C GLU A 455 -20.06 7.34 -32.37
N LEU A 456 -19.52 8.50 -31.98
CA LEU A 456 -18.45 9.17 -32.72
C LEU A 456 -17.23 8.26 -32.83
N VAL A 457 -16.76 7.70 -31.71
CA VAL A 457 -15.60 6.77 -31.68
C VAL A 457 -15.83 5.57 -32.59
N ARG A 458 -17.05 5.01 -32.63
CA ARG A 458 -17.42 3.95 -33.58
C ARG A 458 -17.30 4.45 -35.01
N ASN A 459 -17.91 5.59 -35.33
CA ASN A 459 -18.00 6.10 -36.70
C ASN A 459 -16.65 6.53 -37.28
N LEU A 460 -15.71 6.95 -36.44
CA LEU A 460 -14.35 7.32 -36.83
C LEU A 460 -13.46 6.11 -37.20
N LYS A 461 -13.85 4.88 -36.85
CA LYS A 461 -13.10 3.67 -37.19
C LYS A 461 -13.39 3.21 -38.61
N ASP A 462 -12.39 2.66 -39.28
CA ASP A 462 -12.52 2.12 -40.66
C ASP A 462 -13.69 1.13 -40.79
N LYS A 463 -13.78 0.18 -39.85
CA LYS A 463 -14.83 -0.85 -39.85
C LYS A 463 -16.18 -0.36 -39.30
N ARG A 464 -16.23 0.86 -38.74
CA ARG A 464 -17.43 1.45 -38.10
C ARG A 464 -18.11 0.55 -37.07
N THR A 465 -17.34 -0.28 -36.38
CA THR A 465 -17.81 -1.20 -35.34
C THR A 465 -17.20 -0.89 -33.98
N PHE A 466 -17.95 -1.22 -32.94
CA PHE A 466 -17.43 -1.18 -31.56
C PHE A 466 -16.45 -2.34 -31.31
N THR A 467 -15.44 -2.08 -30.48
CA THR A 467 -14.76 -3.18 -29.77
C THR A 467 -15.72 -3.79 -28.74
N ASN A 468 -15.46 -5.02 -28.29
CA ASN A 468 -16.30 -5.66 -27.26
C ASN A 468 -16.43 -4.80 -25.99
N MET A 469 -15.33 -4.15 -25.58
CA MET A 469 -15.32 -3.29 -24.40
C MET A 469 -16.16 -2.03 -24.59
N GLU A 470 -16.01 -1.33 -25.73
CA GLU A 470 -16.83 -0.16 -26.04
C GLU A 470 -18.31 -0.52 -26.19
N LYS A 471 -18.62 -1.67 -26.79
CA LYS A 471 -20.01 -2.16 -26.91
C LYS A 471 -20.61 -2.43 -25.53
N ASN A 472 -19.88 -3.10 -24.64
CA ASN A 472 -20.31 -3.34 -23.27
C ASN A 472 -20.58 -2.03 -22.53
N VAL A 473 -19.68 -1.03 -22.64
CA VAL A 473 -19.89 0.29 -22.02
C VAL A 473 -21.12 0.97 -22.64
N PHE A 474 -21.22 0.99 -23.97
CA PHE A 474 -22.33 1.61 -24.69
C PHE A 474 -23.66 1.01 -24.24
N ASP A 475 -23.81 -0.32 -24.28
CA ASP A 475 -25.05 -1.02 -23.92
C ASP A 475 -25.44 -0.75 -22.46
N ALA A 476 -24.46 -0.76 -21.56
CA ALA A 476 -24.70 -0.51 -20.14
C ALA A 476 -25.16 0.92 -19.85
N LEU A 477 -24.81 1.90 -20.69
CA LEU A 477 -25.32 3.28 -20.59
C LEU A 477 -26.79 3.40 -21.00
N PHE A 478 -27.41 2.38 -21.59
CA PHE A 478 -28.86 2.33 -21.87
C PHE A 478 -29.61 1.38 -20.93
N ASP A 479 -28.90 0.59 -20.12
CA ASP A 479 -29.50 -0.42 -19.25
C ASP A 479 -30.07 0.19 -17.97
N VAL A 480 -31.38 0.12 -17.79
CA VAL A 480 -32.10 0.74 -16.65
C VAL A 480 -31.62 0.21 -15.29
N PRO A 481 -31.46 -1.10 -15.05
CA PRO A 481 -30.88 -1.60 -13.80
C PRO A 481 -29.44 -1.12 -13.55
N THR A 482 -28.58 -1.08 -14.58
CA THR A 482 -27.22 -0.52 -14.44
C THR A 482 -27.25 0.98 -14.08
N LEU A 483 -28.10 1.77 -14.73
CA LEU A 483 -28.29 3.19 -14.41
C LEU A 483 -28.85 3.38 -12.99
N THR A 484 -29.71 2.47 -12.54
CA THR A 484 -30.23 2.46 -11.17
C THR A 484 -29.09 2.30 -10.16
N GLU A 485 -28.22 1.32 -10.36
CA GLU A 485 -27.06 1.12 -9.48
C GLU A 485 -26.08 2.31 -9.49
N LEU A 486 -25.86 2.94 -10.66
CA LEU A 486 -25.03 4.16 -10.75
C LEU A 486 -25.63 5.31 -9.94
N CYS A 487 -26.95 5.51 -10.02
CA CYS A 487 -27.65 6.54 -9.26
C CYS A 487 -27.53 6.30 -7.75
N VAL A 488 -27.62 5.04 -7.29
CA VAL A 488 -27.40 4.68 -5.88
C VAL A 488 -25.99 5.05 -5.41
N LEU A 489 -24.96 4.75 -6.20
CA LEU A 489 -23.57 5.14 -5.88
C LEU A 489 -23.42 6.66 -5.75
N VAL A 490 -24.05 7.44 -6.62
CA VAL A 490 -24.04 8.91 -6.55
C VAL A 490 -24.76 9.40 -5.29
N LEU A 491 -25.97 8.90 -5.00
CA LEU A 491 -26.71 9.30 -3.80
C LEU A 491 -25.93 8.99 -2.52
N TYR A 492 -25.32 7.81 -2.44
CA TYR A 492 -24.46 7.45 -1.31
C TYR A 492 -23.24 8.36 -1.20
N SER A 493 -22.59 8.67 -2.33
CA SER A 493 -21.38 9.49 -2.30
C SER A 493 -21.68 10.91 -1.82
N GLN A 494 -22.77 11.52 -2.30
CA GLN A 494 -23.19 12.87 -1.90
C GLN A 494 -23.68 12.93 -0.45
N SER A 495 -24.33 11.88 0.04
CA SER A 495 -24.93 11.86 1.38
C SER A 495 -23.97 11.40 2.48
N ILE A 496 -23.03 10.51 2.19
CA ILE A 496 -22.14 9.86 3.17
C ILE A 496 -20.68 10.05 2.81
N SER A 497 -20.23 9.55 1.66
CA SER A 497 -18.80 9.41 1.36
C SER A 497 -18.06 10.74 1.34
N HIS A 498 -18.51 11.73 0.55
CA HIS A 498 -17.83 13.04 0.48
C HIS A 498 -17.92 13.80 1.81
N PRO A 499 -19.08 13.90 2.49
CA PRO A 499 -19.16 14.47 3.82
C PRO A 499 -18.21 13.83 4.84
N TYR A 500 -18.18 12.49 4.90
CA TYR A 500 -17.29 11.77 5.80
C TYR A 500 -15.82 12.07 5.48
N MET A 501 -15.45 12.00 4.20
CA MET A 501 -14.09 12.30 3.77
C MET A 501 -13.68 13.73 4.09
N ARG A 502 -14.58 14.71 3.95
CA ARG A 502 -14.34 16.11 4.34
C ARG A 502 -14.09 16.26 5.84
N GLU A 503 -14.76 15.46 6.67
CA GLU A 503 -14.55 15.47 8.12
C GLU A 503 -13.23 14.82 8.56
N VAL A 504 -12.78 13.76 7.86
CA VAL A 504 -11.52 13.05 8.18
C VAL A 504 -10.28 13.62 7.50
N TRP A 505 -10.43 14.28 6.34
CA TRP A 505 -9.34 14.98 5.62
C TRP A 505 -9.10 16.43 6.09
N GLY A 506 -9.65 16.83 7.24
CA GLY A 506 -9.43 18.13 7.85
C GLY A 506 -8.08 18.30 8.57
N MET A 507 -7.92 19.41 9.31
CA MET A 507 -6.77 19.67 10.21
C MET A 507 -6.36 18.43 11.02
N LEU A 508 -5.08 18.30 11.39
CA LEU A 508 -4.49 17.21 12.20
C LEU A 508 -5.41 16.74 13.34
N LYS A 509 -6.29 15.78 13.03
CA LYS A 509 -7.18 15.10 13.96
C LYS A 509 -6.53 13.82 14.44
N ASN A 510 -6.81 13.45 15.67
CA ASN A 510 -6.43 12.14 16.18
C ASN A 510 -7.48 11.11 15.78
N LEU A 511 -7.09 10.03 15.09
CA LEU A 511 -7.99 8.92 14.73
C LEU A 511 -8.75 8.38 15.95
N LEU A 512 -8.09 8.33 17.11
CA LEU A 512 -8.63 7.79 18.36
C LEU A 512 -9.78 8.62 18.97
N GLU A 513 -10.03 9.81 18.42
CA GLU A 513 -11.11 10.71 18.81
C GLU A 513 -12.33 10.61 17.89
N LEU A 514 -12.23 9.89 16.76
CA LEU A 514 -13.27 9.80 15.73
C LEU A 514 -14.46 8.89 16.07
N GLY A 515 -14.55 8.39 17.30
CA GLY A 515 -15.65 7.51 17.73
C GLY A 515 -17.02 8.20 17.68
N GLY A 516 -17.07 9.52 17.91
CA GLY A 516 -18.30 10.30 17.77
C GLY A 516 -18.74 10.40 16.31
N GLU A 517 -17.79 10.66 15.41
CA GLU A 517 -17.99 10.78 13.96
C GLU A 517 -18.47 9.45 13.36
N HIS A 518 -17.88 8.32 13.73
CA HIS A 518 -18.34 7.01 13.28
C HIS A 518 -19.77 6.69 13.73
N ARG A 519 -20.15 7.06 14.97
CA ARG A 519 -21.54 6.94 15.44
C ARG A 519 -22.49 7.85 14.67
N ARG A 520 -22.05 9.06 14.29
CA ARG A 520 -22.82 9.96 13.43
C ARG A 520 -23.06 9.36 12.04
N VAL A 521 -22.08 8.69 11.45
CA VAL A 521 -22.26 7.97 10.17
C VAL A 521 -23.36 6.91 10.29
N LEU A 522 -23.29 6.07 11.33
CA LEU A 522 -24.30 5.04 11.57
C LEU A 522 -25.69 5.63 11.81
N GLY A 523 -25.78 6.70 12.61
CA GLY A 523 -27.03 7.41 12.86
C GLY A 523 -27.61 8.04 11.59
N HIS A 524 -26.78 8.61 10.72
CA HIS A 524 -27.24 9.18 9.45
C HIS A 524 -27.67 8.10 8.46
N LEU A 525 -26.97 6.96 8.38
CA LEU A 525 -27.41 5.82 7.57
C LEU A 525 -28.78 5.31 8.04
N GLN A 526 -29.00 5.22 9.35
CA GLN A 526 -30.30 4.83 9.88
C GLN A 526 -31.38 5.87 9.55
N LYS A 527 -31.07 7.16 9.69
CA LYS A 527 -31.96 8.26 9.29
C LYS A 527 -32.39 8.16 7.82
N LEU A 528 -31.46 7.84 6.92
CA LEU A 528 -31.76 7.67 5.49
C LEU A 528 -32.57 6.40 5.19
N LEU A 529 -32.42 5.34 6.00
CA LEU A 529 -33.25 4.12 5.90
C LEU A 529 -34.68 4.38 6.37
N ASP A 530 -34.83 5.15 7.44
CA ASP A 530 -36.12 5.52 8.04
C ASP A 530 -36.88 6.50 7.15
N ASP A 531 -36.19 7.49 6.57
CA ASP A 531 -36.76 8.45 5.60
C ASP A 531 -35.85 8.62 4.37
N ARG A 532 -36.16 7.86 3.32
CA ARG A 532 -35.43 7.90 2.04
C ARG A 532 -35.73 9.16 1.24
N GLN A 533 -36.82 9.86 1.52
CA GLN A 533 -37.21 11.06 0.79
C GLN A 533 -36.22 12.20 1.02
N LEU A 534 -35.42 12.13 2.10
CA LEU A 534 -34.30 13.02 2.36
C LEU A 534 -33.25 13.05 1.23
N ILE A 535 -33.19 12.02 0.38
CA ILE A 535 -32.28 11.97 -0.77
C ILE A 535 -32.95 11.56 -2.09
N LEU A 536 -34.20 11.06 -2.06
CA LEU A 536 -34.97 10.69 -3.26
C LEU A 536 -35.99 11.76 -3.69
N SER A 537 -36.42 12.64 -2.79
CA SER A 537 -37.43 13.65 -3.13
C SER A 537 -36.85 14.71 -4.07
N PRO A 538 -37.64 15.26 -5.01
CA PRO A 538 -37.25 16.46 -5.76
C PRO A 538 -37.01 17.69 -4.87
N GLN A 539 -37.56 17.68 -3.64
CA GLN A 539 -37.36 18.72 -2.63
C GLN A 539 -36.24 18.37 -1.63
N ALA A 540 -35.56 17.23 -1.81
CA ALA A 540 -34.43 16.84 -0.97
C ALA A 540 -33.35 17.93 -0.97
N SER A 541 -32.86 18.26 0.22
CA SER A 541 -31.81 19.26 0.41
C SER A 541 -30.61 18.68 1.13
N TYR A 542 -29.46 19.31 0.92
CA TYR A 542 -28.21 18.89 1.56
C TYR A 542 -28.26 19.09 3.08
N GLU A 543 -29.07 20.02 3.59
CA GLU A 543 -29.16 20.28 5.03
C GLU A 543 -29.60 19.05 5.83
N THR A 544 -30.43 18.21 5.21
CA THR A 544 -30.99 17.02 5.87
C THR A 544 -30.48 15.71 5.26
N GLY A 545 -30.14 15.69 3.98
CA GLY A 545 -29.68 14.50 3.27
C GLY A 545 -28.16 14.28 3.32
N ALA A 546 -27.33 15.31 3.50
CA ALA A 546 -25.89 15.16 3.69
C ALA A 546 -25.53 14.94 5.17
N LEU A 547 -24.60 14.03 5.45
CA LEU A 547 -24.12 13.71 6.81
C LEU A 547 -23.58 14.92 7.57
N ASP A 548 -22.94 15.86 6.88
CA ASP A 548 -22.36 17.07 7.46
C ASP A 548 -23.23 18.32 7.27
N GLY A 549 -24.42 18.17 6.65
CA GLY A 549 -25.35 19.26 6.37
C GLY A 549 -24.81 20.35 5.44
N LYS A 550 -23.69 20.10 4.73
CA LYS A 550 -23.08 21.05 3.80
C LYS A 550 -23.52 20.76 2.36
N PRO A 551 -23.40 21.73 1.44
CA PRO A 551 -23.75 21.54 0.03
C PRO A 551 -23.16 20.27 -0.57
N TRP A 552 -23.94 19.65 -1.46
CA TRP A 552 -23.50 18.50 -2.27
C TRP A 552 -22.16 18.80 -2.93
N GLU A 553 -21.23 17.84 -2.90
CA GLU A 553 -19.92 17.97 -3.55
C GLU A 553 -20.08 18.12 -5.07
N ARG A 554 -21.06 17.40 -5.64
CA ARG A 554 -21.46 17.41 -7.04
C ARG A 554 -22.98 17.65 -7.14
N PRO A 555 -23.45 18.91 -7.01
CA PRO A 555 -24.86 19.22 -7.13
C PRO A 555 -25.44 18.81 -8.50
N ASP A 556 -24.63 18.96 -9.55
CA ASP A 556 -24.97 18.54 -10.91
C ASP A 556 -25.27 17.04 -11.02
N ALA A 557 -24.47 16.20 -10.34
CA ALA A 557 -24.71 14.75 -10.29
C ALA A 557 -25.96 14.40 -9.49
N PHE A 558 -26.18 15.07 -8.34
CA PHE A 558 -27.40 14.88 -7.54
C PHE A 558 -28.67 15.19 -8.36
N TYR A 559 -28.72 16.35 -9.02
CA TYR A 559 -29.87 16.73 -9.84
C TYR A 559 -30.01 15.89 -11.13
N ALA A 560 -28.90 15.36 -11.67
CA ALA A 560 -28.97 14.39 -12.76
C ALA A 560 -29.65 13.08 -12.32
N VAL A 561 -29.41 12.62 -11.08
CA VAL A 561 -30.15 11.49 -10.49
C VAL A 561 -31.63 11.83 -10.35
N GLN A 562 -31.97 13.01 -9.81
CA GLN A 562 -33.37 13.44 -9.67
C GLN A 562 -34.12 13.44 -11.01
N ARG A 563 -33.46 13.87 -12.09
CA ARG A 563 -34.03 13.83 -13.45
C ARG A 563 -34.27 12.41 -13.95
N LEU A 564 -33.41 11.46 -13.59
CA LEU A 564 -33.53 10.07 -14.01
C LEU A 564 -34.49 9.26 -13.13
N ALA A 565 -34.64 9.61 -11.85
CA ALA A 565 -35.40 8.85 -10.86
C ALA A 565 -36.81 8.39 -11.32
N PRO A 566 -37.62 9.22 -12.03
CA PRO A 566 -38.94 8.78 -12.54
C PRO A 566 -38.88 7.61 -13.53
N GLN A 567 -37.73 7.37 -14.16
CA GLN A 567 -37.49 6.30 -15.15
C GLN A 567 -36.86 5.04 -14.50
N LEU A 568 -36.58 5.06 -13.20
CA LEU A 568 -35.84 4.02 -12.48
C LEU A 568 -36.76 3.35 -11.44
N PRO A 569 -37.62 2.38 -11.83
CA PRO A 569 -38.68 1.84 -10.98
C PRO A 569 -38.19 1.13 -9.71
N HIS A 570 -36.92 0.73 -9.67
CA HIS A 570 -36.33 -0.01 -8.57
C HIS A 570 -35.27 0.79 -7.79
N LEU A 571 -35.16 2.10 -8.03
CA LEU A 571 -34.17 2.96 -7.38
C LEU A 571 -34.26 2.94 -5.86
N GLU A 572 -35.46 3.04 -5.30
CA GLU A 572 -35.67 3.04 -3.86
C GLU A 572 -35.28 1.70 -3.23
N GLY A 573 -35.68 0.57 -3.83
CA GLY A 573 -35.33 -0.76 -3.33
C GLY A 573 -33.82 -1.04 -3.39
N ALA A 574 -33.17 -0.67 -4.49
CA ALA A 574 -31.72 -0.79 -4.65
C ALA A 574 -30.96 0.10 -3.64
N LEU A 575 -31.45 1.33 -3.39
CA LEU A 575 -30.89 2.24 -2.40
C LEU A 575 -30.98 1.67 -0.99
N ILE A 576 -32.12 1.12 -0.59
CA ILE A 576 -32.30 0.48 0.73
C ILE A 576 -31.28 -0.64 0.91
N ALA A 577 -31.20 -1.56 -0.06
CA ALA A 577 -30.26 -2.67 -0.01
C ALA A 577 -28.80 -2.19 0.12
N PHE A 578 -28.45 -1.12 -0.60
CA PHE A 578 -27.13 -0.51 -0.50
C PHE A 578 -26.87 0.09 0.89
N LEU A 579 -27.81 0.89 1.41
CA LEU A 579 -27.68 1.55 2.71
C LEU A 579 -27.56 0.54 3.86
N GLU A 580 -28.34 -0.55 3.82
CA GLU A 580 -28.22 -1.65 4.79
C GLU A 580 -26.85 -2.33 4.70
N GLY A 581 -26.37 -2.63 3.49
CA GLY A 581 -25.06 -3.25 3.28
C GLY A 581 -23.91 -2.35 3.74
N ALA A 582 -24.03 -1.04 3.49
CA ALA A 582 -23.08 -0.05 3.95
C ALA A 582 -23.10 0.10 5.47
N ARG A 583 -24.28 0.18 6.11
CA ARG A 583 -24.44 0.29 7.57
C ARG A 583 -23.82 -0.90 8.28
N ASP A 584 -24.16 -2.11 7.87
CA ASP A 584 -23.67 -3.33 8.51
C ASP A 584 -22.14 -3.46 8.33
N THR A 585 -21.62 -2.93 7.22
CA THR A 585 -20.17 -2.85 7.00
C THR A 585 -19.51 -1.79 7.88
N TRP A 586 -20.11 -0.60 8.03
CA TRP A 586 -19.63 0.42 8.97
C TRP A 586 -19.52 -0.14 10.39
N VAL A 587 -20.54 -0.85 10.88
CA VAL A 587 -20.51 -1.51 12.20
C VAL A 587 -19.28 -2.40 12.34
N ARG A 588 -19.05 -3.30 11.37
CA ARG A 588 -17.89 -4.21 11.39
C ARG A 588 -16.55 -3.46 11.39
N PHE A 589 -16.41 -2.44 10.55
CA PHE A 589 -15.16 -1.70 10.34
C PHE A 589 -14.95 -0.54 11.33
N THR A 590 -15.84 -0.36 12.31
CA THR A 590 -15.66 0.59 13.43
C THR A 590 -15.69 -0.11 14.79
N SER A 591 -15.60 -1.43 14.81
CA SER A 591 -15.64 -2.24 16.04
C SER A 591 -14.54 -1.87 17.05
N GLU A 592 -13.42 -1.30 16.59
CA GLU A 592 -12.36 -0.82 17.50
C GLU A 592 -12.78 0.38 18.37
N PHE A 593 -13.88 1.05 18.03
CA PHE A 593 -14.46 2.18 18.77
C PHE A 593 -15.63 1.80 19.68
N GLU A 594 -15.95 0.52 19.81
CA GLU A 594 -17.04 0.06 20.69
C GLU A 594 -16.86 0.49 22.14
N GLU A 595 -17.99 0.72 22.82
CA GLU A 595 -18.00 1.08 24.24
C GLU A 595 -17.34 -0.03 25.07
N GLY A 596 -16.50 0.36 26.03
CA GLY A 596 -15.69 -0.58 26.81
C GLY A 596 -14.42 -1.09 26.10
N GLY A 597 -14.23 -0.79 24.81
CA GLY A 597 -13.01 -1.12 24.07
C GLY A 597 -11.77 -0.32 24.53
N LYS A 598 -10.58 -0.72 24.06
CA LYS A 598 -9.30 -0.05 24.41
C LYS A 598 -9.29 1.44 24.06
N ILE A 599 -9.88 1.83 22.91
CA ILE A 599 -9.95 3.24 22.49
C ILE A 599 -10.95 4.04 23.34
N ALA A 600 -12.12 3.46 23.63
CA ALA A 600 -13.16 4.13 24.41
C ALA A 600 -12.74 4.33 25.87
N SER A 601 -12.01 3.38 26.45
CA SER A 601 -11.50 3.44 27.82
C SER A 601 -10.23 4.30 27.98
N ALA A 602 -9.54 4.64 26.89
CA ALA A 602 -8.34 5.47 26.92
C ALA A 602 -8.66 6.92 27.31
N SER A 603 -7.90 7.44 28.25
CA SER A 603 -7.91 8.84 28.68
C SER A 603 -7.39 9.77 27.57
N ALA A 604 -7.65 11.08 27.73
CA ALA A 604 -7.20 12.08 26.75
C ALA A 604 -5.66 12.13 26.65
N SER A 605 -4.92 11.90 27.74
CA SER A 605 -3.46 11.83 27.72
C SER A 605 -2.95 10.60 26.99
N GLU A 606 -3.57 9.44 27.20
CA GLU A 606 -3.23 8.21 26.48
C GLU A 606 -3.49 8.34 24.98
N LYS A 607 -4.63 8.91 24.59
CA LYS A 607 -4.93 9.18 23.17
C LYS A 607 -3.94 10.15 22.54
N ARG A 608 -3.48 11.18 23.27
CA ARG A 608 -2.42 12.09 22.79
C ARG A 608 -1.08 11.38 22.61
N ARG A 609 -0.70 10.52 23.55
CA ARG A 609 0.54 9.72 23.46
C ARG A 609 0.49 8.72 22.30
N ALA A 610 -0.68 8.16 22.04
CA ALA A 610 -0.98 7.28 20.92
C ALA A 610 -1.60 8.04 19.73
N PHE A 611 -1.27 9.32 19.54
CA PHE A 611 -1.82 10.09 18.43
C PHE A 611 -1.48 9.41 17.11
N MET A 612 -2.48 9.24 16.24
CA MET A 612 -2.29 8.70 14.91
C MET A 612 -3.20 9.43 13.92
N LYS A 613 -2.74 9.58 12.68
CA LYS A 613 -3.52 10.23 11.63
C LYS A 613 -4.73 9.37 11.23
N PRO A 614 -5.85 9.97 10.79
CA PRO A 614 -7.03 9.21 10.37
C PRO A 614 -6.82 8.42 9.07
N THR A 615 -5.89 8.85 8.22
CA THR A 615 -5.66 8.29 6.88
C THR A 615 -4.24 7.80 6.69
N ASN A 616 -4.08 6.88 5.74
CA ASN A 616 -2.79 6.31 5.36
C ASN A 616 -2.15 6.99 4.15
N ASP A 617 -2.65 8.17 3.76
CA ASP A 617 -2.29 8.88 2.53
C ASP A 617 -0.77 9.13 2.40
N ASP A 618 -0.09 9.36 3.52
CA ASP A 618 1.34 9.61 3.53
C ASP A 618 2.19 8.41 3.09
N ASN A 619 1.74 7.20 3.42
CA ASN A 619 2.39 5.97 3.00
C ASN A 619 2.13 5.68 1.52
N GLU A 620 0.87 5.75 1.09
CA GLU A 620 0.51 5.58 -0.33
C GLU A 620 1.20 6.62 -1.21
N GLY A 621 1.23 7.87 -0.74
CA GLY A 621 1.93 8.98 -1.36
C GLY A 621 3.44 8.74 -1.43
N ALA A 622 4.06 8.22 -0.37
CA ALA A 622 5.50 7.87 -0.40
C ALA A 622 5.81 6.81 -1.47
N LEU A 623 5.00 5.75 -1.54
CA LEU A 623 5.13 4.69 -2.54
C LEU A 623 4.83 5.20 -3.95
N GLY A 624 3.86 6.11 -4.11
CA GLY A 624 3.56 6.81 -5.36
C GLY A 624 4.73 7.66 -5.86
N VAL A 625 5.32 8.46 -4.96
CA VAL A 625 6.51 9.29 -5.26
C VAL A 625 7.72 8.41 -5.61
N TYR A 626 7.91 7.28 -4.94
CA TYR A 626 8.95 6.32 -5.31
C TYR A 626 8.73 5.73 -6.71
N ARG A 627 7.50 5.26 -7.01
CA ARG A 627 7.14 4.73 -8.34
C ARG A 627 7.39 5.74 -9.46
N ALA A 628 6.97 6.99 -9.27
CA ALA A 628 7.24 8.07 -10.23
C ALA A 628 8.74 8.35 -10.36
N GLY A 629 9.46 8.35 -9.23
CA GLY A 629 10.91 8.55 -9.19
C GLY A 629 11.70 7.50 -9.97
N VAL A 630 11.38 6.22 -9.80
CA VAL A 630 12.01 5.11 -10.54
C VAL A 630 11.65 5.14 -12.02
N ARG A 631 10.42 5.54 -12.37
CA ARG A 631 10.02 5.71 -13.78
C ARG A 631 10.87 6.77 -14.50
N ASN A 632 11.09 7.92 -13.85
CA ASN A 632 11.88 9.01 -14.42
C ASN A 632 13.40 8.78 -14.33
N ASN A 633 13.84 8.00 -13.34
CA ASN A 633 15.23 7.62 -13.16
C ASN A 633 15.35 6.13 -12.80
N PRO A 634 15.41 5.23 -13.80
CA PRO A 634 15.47 3.78 -13.58
C PRO A 634 16.67 3.28 -12.78
N ARG A 635 17.73 4.11 -12.66
CA ARG A 635 18.93 3.80 -11.86
C ARG A 635 18.86 4.33 -10.43
N LEU A 636 17.76 4.97 -10.03
CA LEU A 636 17.54 5.44 -8.67
C LEU A 636 17.44 4.23 -7.73
N SER A 637 18.39 4.10 -6.81
CA SER A 637 18.30 3.07 -5.79
C SER A 637 17.35 3.49 -4.66
N ILE A 638 16.75 2.51 -3.98
CA ILE A 638 15.93 2.74 -2.78
C ILE A 638 16.71 3.54 -1.73
N ALA A 639 17.98 3.20 -1.48
CA ALA A 639 18.80 3.94 -0.52
C ALA A 639 18.98 5.43 -0.91
N GLN A 640 19.16 5.74 -2.20
CA GLN A 640 19.22 7.12 -2.67
C GLN A 640 17.88 7.84 -2.53
N HIS A 641 16.78 7.14 -2.81
CA HIS A 641 15.43 7.65 -2.61
C HIS A 641 15.15 7.92 -1.13
N ASN A 642 15.41 6.97 -0.24
CA ASN A 642 15.20 7.14 1.19
C ASN A 642 16.05 8.28 1.72
N ALA A 643 17.34 8.34 1.38
CA ALA A 643 18.21 9.42 1.86
C ALA A 643 17.72 10.82 1.45
N ARG A 644 17.27 11.01 0.20
CA ARG A 644 16.72 12.33 -0.22
C ARG A 644 15.36 12.61 0.42
N THR A 645 14.47 11.62 0.46
CA THR A 645 13.08 11.80 0.88
C THR A 645 13.00 11.98 2.39
N MET A 646 13.76 11.20 3.16
CA MET A 646 13.88 11.37 4.62
C MET A 646 14.46 12.74 4.94
N TYR A 647 15.53 13.16 4.27
CA TYR A 647 16.13 14.47 4.49
C TYR A 647 15.13 15.62 4.35
N GLN A 648 14.26 15.54 3.34
CA GLN A 648 13.22 16.54 3.09
C GLN A 648 12.03 16.41 4.04
N LYS A 649 11.39 15.23 4.08
CA LYS A 649 10.16 15.02 4.86
C LYS A 649 10.38 15.17 6.35
N ASN A 650 11.59 14.86 6.85
CA ASN A 650 11.90 14.94 8.28
C ASN A 650 12.48 16.30 8.69
N ASN A 651 12.61 17.26 7.76
CA ASN A 651 13.26 18.55 7.99
C ASN A 651 14.68 18.40 8.60
N THR A 652 15.46 17.43 8.09
CA THR A 652 16.76 17.07 8.66
C THR A 652 17.79 18.20 8.51
N SER A 653 17.64 19.08 7.52
CA SER A 653 18.50 20.26 7.39
C SER A 653 18.46 21.14 8.65
N ALA A 654 17.26 21.41 9.19
CA ALA A 654 17.11 22.25 10.38
C ALA A 654 17.74 21.58 11.62
N PHE A 655 17.51 20.27 11.80
CA PHE A 655 18.16 19.49 12.85
C PHE A 655 19.70 19.56 12.77
N MET A 656 20.26 19.37 11.56
CA MET A 656 21.70 19.47 11.36
C MET A 656 22.23 20.87 11.65
N GLN A 657 21.55 21.92 11.18
CA GLN A 657 21.96 23.30 11.44
C GLN A 657 22.00 23.62 12.93
N MET A 658 21.06 23.06 13.71
CA MET A 658 20.95 23.31 15.14
C MET A 658 21.96 22.50 15.95
N HIS A 659 22.13 21.21 15.64
CA HIS A 659 22.86 20.29 16.52
C HIS A 659 24.24 19.86 16.00
N PHE A 660 24.55 20.00 14.71
CA PHE A 660 25.81 19.48 14.17
C PHE A 660 26.95 20.47 14.32
N THR A 661 28.04 20.01 14.93
CA THR A 661 29.34 20.65 14.86
C THR A 661 30.11 20.18 13.60
N PRO A 662 31.26 20.80 13.27
CA PRO A 662 32.13 20.28 12.23
C PRO A 662 32.58 18.82 12.46
N ALA A 663 32.60 18.33 13.70
CA ALA A 663 32.94 16.95 14.01
C ALA A 663 31.79 15.99 13.66
N ASP A 664 30.54 16.38 13.91
CA ASP A 664 29.35 15.61 13.55
C ASP A 664 29.22 15.47 12.03
N HIS A 665 29.46 16.56 11.30
CA HIS A 665 29.55 16.53 9.84
C HIS A 665 30.61 15.53 9.34
N ARG A 666 31.79 15.47 9.97
CA ARG A 666 32.82 14.48 9.61
C ARG A 666 32.40 13.05 9.96
N SER A 667 31.66 12.86 11.04
CA SER A 667 31.13 11.55 11.44
C SER A 667 30.16 11.00 10.39
N VAL A 668 29.14 11.78 10.00
CA VAL A 668 28.18 11.33 8.96
C VAL A 668 28.82 11.14 7.59
N MET A 669 29.86 11.93 7.26
CA MET A 669 30.67 11.70 6.06
C MET A 669 31.41 10.36 6.08
N ARG A 670 31.85 9.90 7.27
CA ARG A 670 32.51 8.60 7.43
C ARG A 670 31.49 7.47 7.30
N GLN A 671 30.39 7.54 8.06
CA GLN A 671 29.32 6.55 8.01
C GLN A 671 28.80 6.36 6.57
N ALA A 672 28.52 7.44 5.85
CA ALA A 672 28.05 7.36 4.47
C ALA A 672 29.06 6.70 3.50
N ARG A 673 30.37 6.73 3.80
CA ARG A 673 31.41 6.04 3.01
C ARG A 673 31.46 4.56 3.35
N GLU A 674 31.31 4.21 4.62
CA GLU A 674 31.25 2.82 5.09
C GLU A 674 30.01 2.11 4.53
N GLU A 675 28.84 2.77 4.53
CA GLU A 675 27.62 2.26 3.90
C GLU A 675 27.79 2.02 2.38
N ASP A 676 28.42 2.96 1.68
CA ASP A 676 28.69 2.85 0.23
C ASP A 676 29.63 1.67 -0.06
N ALA A 677 30.60 1.42 0.83
CA ALA A 677 31.53 0.30 0.75
C ALA A 677 30.89 -1.05 1.09
N ALA A 678 29.89 -1.08 1.98
CA ALA A 678 29.24 -2.31 2.46
C ALA A 678 28.38 -3.03 1.39
N GLN A 679 28.11 -2.39 0.25
CA GLN A 679 27.33 -2.92 -0.87
C GLN A 679 25.99 -3.57 -0.47
N LEU A 680 25.31 -2.99 0.55
CA LEU A 680 24.05 -3.51 1.10
C LEU A 680 22.97 -3.85 0.04
N PRO A 681 22.79 -3.08 -1.06
CA PRO A 681 21.82 -3.44 -2.09
C PRO A 681 22.09 -4.79 -2.76
N ALA A 682 23.35 -5.23 -2.87
CA ALA A 682 23.69 -6.54 -3.42
C ALA A 682 23.27 -7.68 -2.48
N LYS A 683 23.48 -7.50 -1.17
CA LYS A 683 23.05 -8.46 -0.14
C LYS A 683 21.53 -8.62 -0.10
N LEU A 684 20.79 -7.51 -0.21
CA LEU A 684 19.32 -7.56 -0.25
C LEU A 684 18.79 -8.31 -1.49
N ARG A 685 19.39 -8.10 -2.66
CA ARG A 685 19.03 -8.87 -3.86
C ARG A 685 19.33 -10.36 -3.70
N ALA A 686 20.43 -10.72 -3.04
CA ALA A 686 20.76 -12.12 -2.78
C ALA A 686 19.72 -12.78 -1.84
N LYS A 687 19.27 -12.08 -0.79
CA LYS A 687 18.18 -12.56 0.09
C LYS A 687 16.89 -12.80 -0.68
N GLN A 688 16.51 -11.88 -1.57
CA GLN A 688 15.31 -12.03 -2.40
C GLN A 688 15.38 -13.27 -3.30
N VAL A 689 16.53 -13.50 -3.95
CA VAL A 689 16.74 -14.67 -4.81
C VAL A 689 16.68 -15.97 -4.01
N ALA A 690 17.22 -15.98 -2.79
CA ALA A 690 17.15 -17.16 -1.92
C ALA A 690 15.70 -17.51 -1.55
N GLU A 691 14.87 -16.51 -1.23
CA GLU A 691 13.44 -16.75 -0.95
C GLU A 691 12.70 -17.25 -2.20
N TRP A 692 12.97 -16.69 -3.38
CA TRP A 692 12.34 -17.18 -4.62
C TRP A 692 12.65 -18.65 -4.88
N ARG A 693 13.89 -19.09 -4.62
CA ARG A 693 14.26 -20.52 -4.74
C ARG A 693 13.50 -21.39 -3.73
N ARG A 694 13.40 -20.95 -2.47
CA ARG A 694 12.63 -21.65 -1.44
C ARG A 694 11.16 -21.84 -1.85
N VAL A 695 10.52 -20.79 -2.34
CA VAL A 695 9.12 -20.83 -2.77
C VAL A 695 8.93 -21.71 -4.01
N ASP A 696 9.87 -21.68 -4.95
CA ASP A 696 9.87 -22.54 -6.14
C ASP A 696 9.96 -24.03 -5.75
N GLU A 697 10.88 -24.36 -4.85
CA GLU A 697 11.02 -25.71 -4.29
C GLU A 697 9.75 -26.17 -3.56
N GLU A 698 9.13 -25.30 -2.77
CA GLU A 698 7.87 -25.59 -2.07
C GLU A 698 6.70 -25.83 -3.04
N LYS A 699 6.58 -25.01 -4.09
CA LYS A 699 5.55 -25.19 -5.12
C LYS A 699 5.74 -26.49 -5.87
N HIS A 700 6.96 -26.80 -6.30
CA HIS A 700 7.26 -28.08 -6.93
C HIS A 700 6.95 -29.28 -6.02
N ALA A 701 7.28 -29.19 -4.73
CA ALA A 701 6.93 -30.22 -3.76
C ALA A 701 5.41 -30.34 -3.55
N ALA A 702 4.68 -29.22 -3.52
CA ALA A 702 3.22 -29.19 -3.39
C ALA A 702 2.53 -29.77 -4.64
N ASP A 703 3.02 -29.44 -5.83
CA ASP A 703 2.51 -29.97 -7.10
C ASP A 703 2.78 -31.47 -7.21
N ALA A 704 3.96 -31.93 -6.79
CA ALA A 704 4.25 -33.35 -6.67
C ALA A 704 3.27 -34.05 -5.72
N ARG A 705 2.99 -33.46 -4.55
CA ARG A 705 1.99 -33.99 -3.60
C ARG A 705 0.57 -33.99 -4.17
N ARG A 706 0.19 -32.95 -4.93
CA ARG A 706 -1.11 -32.86 -5.63
C ARG A 706 -1.23 -33.93 -6.72
N LYS A 707 -0.17 -34.11 -7.52
CA LYS A 707 -0.09 -35.16 -8.55
C LYS A 707 -0.23 -36.54 -7.93
N VAL A 708 0.52 -36.84 -6.87
CA VAL A 708 0.41 -38.11 -6.13
C VAL A 708 -1.00 -38.29 -5.53
N ARG A 709 -1.63 -37.24 -5.00
CA ARG A 709 -3.03 -37.31 -4.54
C ARG A 709 -4.01 -37.58 -5.68
N ALA A 710 -3.83 -36.95 -6.84
CA ALA A 710 -4.66 -37.15 -8.01
C ALA A 710 -4.50 -38.55 -8.60
N GLU A 711 -3.26 -39.04 -8.72
CA GLU A 711 -2.93 -40.41 -9.15
C GLU A 711 -3.51 -41.45 -8.18
N ASN A 712 -3.38 -41.24 -6.87
CA ASN A 712 -4.00 -42.10 -5.86
C ASN A 712 -5.53 -42.08 -5.91
N LYS A 713 -6.14 -40.94 -6.25
CA LYS A 713 -7.60 -40.84 -6.44
C LYS A 713 -8.03 -41.59 -7.70
N ALA A 714 -7.35 -41.38 -8.82
CA ALA A 714 -7.61 -42.08 -10.08
C ALA A 714 -7.41 -43.60 -9.96
N ALA A 715 -6.35 -44.05 -9.27
CA ALA A 715 -6.09 -45.45 -8.99
C ALA A 715 -7.18 -46.10 -8.11
N LYS A 716 -7.78 -45.34 -7.18
CA LYS A 716 -8.91 -45.82 -6.35
C LYS A 716 -10.23 -45.86 -7.11
N GLU A 717 -10.47 -44.93 -8.03
CA GLU A 717 -11.73 -44.84 -8.79
C GLU A 717 -11.82 -45.86 -9.94
N GLY A 718 -10.69 -46.43 -10.37
CA GLY A 718 -10.63 -47.45 -11.43
C GLY A 718 -10.90 -46.88 -12.82
N PRO A 719 -10.76 -47.69 -13.90
CA PRO A 719 -10.89 -47.19 -15.26
C PRO A 719 -12.36 -46.80 -15.56
N VAL A 720 -12.54 -45.60 -16.12
CA VAL A 720 -13.85 -45.08 -16.57
C VAL A 720 -14.15 -45.67 -17.95
N VAL A 721 -14.61 -46.92 -17.95
CA VAL A 721 -14.94 -47.67 -19.17
C VAL A 721 -16.39 -48.13 -19.14
N ARG A 722 -17.01 -48.15 -20.32
CA ARG A 722 -18.32 -48.75 -20.59
C ARG A 722 -18.35 -50.19 -20.06
N VAL A 723 -19.44 -50.57 -19.42
CA VAL A 723 -19.67 -51.97 -19.02
C VAL A 723 -20.14 -52.73 -20.25
N VAL A 724 -19.30 -53.63 -20.76
CA VAL A 724 -19.58 -54.46 -21.96
C VAL A 724 -20.20 -55.82 -21.57
N ASP A 725 -19.77 -56.39 -20.45
CA ASP A 725 -20.29 -57.65 -19.90
C ASP A 725 -20.94 -57.40 -18.53
N LEU A 726 -22.18 -56.90 -18.56
CA LEU A 726 -22.97 -56.68 -17.35
C LEU A 726 -23.24 -58.00 -16.59
N PRO A 727 -23.60 -59.13 -17.23
CA PRO A 727 -23.77 -60.40 -16.54
C PRO A 727 -22.53 -60.88 -15.77
N GLY A 728 -21.35 -60.83 -16.38
CA GLY A 728 -20.10 -61.21 -15.71
C GLY A 728 -19.73 -60.30 -14.53
N LEU A 729 -20.00 -59.00 -14.66
CA LEU A 729 -19.80 -58.01 -13.60
C LEU A 729 -20.76 -58.22 -12.40
N LEU A 730 -21.98 -58.70 -12.64
CA LEU A 730 -22.97 -59.00 -11.59
C LEU A 730 -22.64 -60.30 -10.83
N VAL A 731 -22.00 -61.28 -11.46
CA VAL A 731 -21.58 -62.54 -10.83
C VAL A 731 -20.45 -62.31 -9.81
N LYS A 732 -19.53 -61.38 -10.11
CA LYS A 732 -18.43 -61.03 -9.21
C LYS A 732 -18.23 -59.51 -9.15
N PRO A 733 -19.10 -58.77 -8.43
CA PRO A 733 -19.08 -57.32 -8.46
C PRO A 733 -17.82 -56.77 -7.78
N PRO A 734 -17.09 -55.84 -8.42
CA PRO A 734 -15.88 -55.25 -7.86
C PRO A 734 -16.20 -54.34 -6.65
N ILE A 735 -15.18 -53.72 -6.07
CA ILE A 735 -15.37 -52.77 -4.96
C ILE A 735 -16.18 -51.54 -5.40
N VAL A 736 -16.88 -50.92 -4.44
CA VAL A 736 -17.77 -49.75 -4.68
C VAL A 736 -17.12 -48.63 -5.49
N PRO A 737 -15.84 -48.25 -5.27
CA PRO A 737 -15.18 -47.22 -6.08
C PRO A 737 -15.14 -47.54 -7.59
N VAL A 738 -14.82 -48.78 -7.95
CA VAL A 738 -14.78 -49.24 -9.36
C VAL A 738 -16.18 -49.21 -9.97
N LEU A 739 -17.20 -49.65 -9.22
CA LEU A 739 -18.60 -49.57 -9.64
C LEU A 739 -19.06 -48.11 -9.86
N LYS A 740 -18.63 -47.18 -9.00
CA LYS A 740 -18.87 -45.74 -9.19
C LYS A 740 -18.11 -45.17 -10.39
N GLY A 741 -16.91 -45.69 -10.69
CA GLY A 741 -16.15 -45.38 -11.90
C GLY A 741 -16.92 -45.71 -13.18
N HIS A 742 -17.52 -46.91 -13.26
CA HIS A 742 -18.40 -47.29 -14.37
C HIS A 742 -19.64 -46.40 -14.46
N LEU A 743 -20.31 -46.11 -13.34
CA LEU A 743 -21.46 -45.19 -13.28
C LEU A 743 -21.12 -43.75 -13.74
N ASN A 744 -19.91 -43.28 -13.44
CA ASN A 744 -19.45 -41.97 -13.88
C ASN A 744 -19.32 -41.90 -15.41
N TRP A 745 -18.96 -43.02 -16.09
CA TRP A 745 -18.96 -43.08 -17.55
C TRP A 745 -20.36 -42.77 -18.11
N TYR A 746 -21.40 -43.43 -17.60
CA TYR A 746 -22.79 -43.20 -18.05
C TYR A 746 -23.30 -41.78 -17.72
N ARG A 747 -22.86 -41.18 -16.59
CA ARG A 747 -23.14 -39.75 -16.32
C ARG A 747 -22.47 -38.83 -17.32
N ALA A 748 -21.24 -39.14 -17.74
CA ALA A 748 -20.53 -38.36 -18.75
C ALA A 748 -21.17 -38.47 -20.13
N GLN A 749 -21.87 -39.57 -20.42
CA GLN A 749 -22.69 -39.73 -21.63
C GLN A 749 -24.07 -39.03 -21.55
N GLY A 750 -24.34 -38.28 -20.47
CA GLY A 750 -25.55 -37.45 -20.36
C GLY A 750 -26.72 -38.07 -19.58
N ASP A 751 -26.55 -39.22 -18.92
CA ASP A 751 -27.62 -39.81 -18.11
C ASP A 751 -27.85 -39.05 -16.79
N THR A 752 -28.81 -38.14 -16.79
CA THR A 752 -29.21 -37.33 -15.64
C THR A 752 -30.04 -38.09 -14.60
N ALA A 753 -30.53 -39.29 -14.92
CA ALA A 753 -31.34 -40.11 -14.00
C ALA A 753 -30.49 -40.83 -12.94
N ILE A 754 -29.17 -40.78 -13.06
CA ILE A 754 -28.25 -41.43 -12.12
C ILE A 754 -28.15 -40.63 -10.81
N PRO A 755 -28.51 -41.21 -9.64
CA PRO A 755 -28.42 -40.53 -8.35
C PRO A 755 -27.00 -40.07 -8.01
N LYS A 756 -26.84 -38.94 -7.29
CA LYS A 756 -25.52 -38.44 -6.86
C LYS A 756 -24.77 -39.48 -6.02
N ASN A 757 -23.44 -39.54 -6.15
CA ASN A 757 -22.58 -40.50 -5.44
C ASN A 757 -22.72 -40.50 -3.91
N ALA A 758 -23.18 -39.40 -3.32
CA ALA A 758 -23.48 -39.27 -1.88
C ALA A 758 -24.72 -40.08 -1.42
N ARG A 759 -25.64 -40.42 -2.34
CA ARG A 759 -26.83 -41.25 -2.09
C ARG A 759 -26.62 -42.73 -2.44
N LEU A 760 -25.42 -43.09 -2.91
CA LEU A 760 -25.01 -44.44 -3.30
C LEU A 760 -23.95 -44.95 -2.32
N ASP A 761 -24.32 -45.11 -1.06
CA ASP A 761 -23.44 -45.50 0.06
C ASP A 761 -23.28 -47.02 0.19
N LYS A 762 -24.26 -47.80 -0.27
CA LYS A 762 -24.24 -49.27 -0.26
C LYS A 762 -23.94 -49.85 -1.63
N LYS A 763 -23.18 -50.95 -1.65
CA LYS A 763 -22.79 -51.66 -2.89
C LYS A 763 -23.98 -52.11 -3.74
N ALA A 764 -25.07 -52.56 -3.11
CA ALA A 764 -26.30 -52.95 -3.81
C ALA A 764 -26.93 -51.77 -4.58
N LEU A 765 -27.06 -50.61 -3.93
CA LEU A 765 -27.61 -49.40 -4.57
C LEU A 765 -26.78 -48.92 -5.76
N VAL A 766 -25.45 -49.06 -5.67
CA VAL A 766 -24.53 -48.73 -6.77
C VAL A 766 -24.71 -49.72 -7.93
N LEU A 767 -24.93 -51.00 -7.66
CA LEU A 767 -25.19 -52.01 -8.70
C LEU A 767 -26.54 -51.77 -9.38
N ASP A 768 -27.60 -51.51 -8.64
CA ASP A 768 -28.94 -51.26 -9.19
C ASP A 768 -28.93 -50.01 -10.09
N ALA A 769 -28.27 -48.94 -9.63
CA ALA A 769 -28.11 -47.72 -10.42
C ALA A 769 -27.27 -47.96 -11.69
N LEU A 770 -26.23 -48.80 -11.61
CA LEU A 770 -25.39 -49.15 -12.76
C LEU A 770 -26.19 -49.97 -13.78
N VAL A 771 -26.90 -51.02 -13.36
CA VAL A 771 -27.75 -51.86 -14.23
C VAL A 771 -28.76 -50.99 -14.98
N ALA A 772 -29.49 -50.14 -14.26
CA ALA A 772 -30.49 -49.26 -14.86
C ALA A 772 -29.86 -48.25 -15.84
N ALA A 773 -28.63 -47.78 -15.58
CA ALA A 773 -27.91 -46.90 -16.50
C ALA A 773 -27.44 -47.63 -17.77
N VAL A 774 -26.96 -48.87 -17.66
CA VAL A 774 -26.61 -49.71 -18.83
C VAL A 774 -27.84 -49.96 -19.71
N GLU A 775 -28.97 -50.31 -19.10
CA GLU A 775 -30.23 -50.58 -19.83
C GLU A 775 -30.73 -49.36 -20.59
N ARG A 776 -30.77 -48.19 -19.92
CA ARG A 776 -31.15 -46.92 -20.57
C ARG A 776 -30.23 -46.57 -21.74
N TYR A 777 -28.93 -46.72 -21.54
CA TYR A 777 -27.95 -46.40 -22.57
C TYR A 777 -28.05 -47.34 -23.78
N ASN A 778 -28.21 -48.66 -23.57
CA ASN A 778 -28.37 -49.61 -24.66
C ASN A 778 -29.68 -49.40 -25.45
N ALA A 779 -30.76 -48.97 -24.78
CA ALA A 779 -32.00 -48.59 -25.46
C ALA A 779 -31.80 -47.38 -26.38
N LEU A 780 -31.09 -46.34 -25.90
CA LEU A 780 -30.74 -45.15 -26.68
C LEU A 780 -29.80 -45.47 -27.85
N GLU A 781 -28.81 -46.35 -27.67
CA GLU A 781 -27.95 -46.81 -28.78
C GLU A 781 -28.74 -47.59 -29.84
N SER A 782 -29.72 -48.40 -29.44
CA SER A 782 -30.58 -49.12 -30.40
C SER A 782 -31.49 -48.18 -31.20
N GLU A 783 -31.92 -47.07 -30.60
CA GLU A 783 -32.67 -46.01 -31.27
C GLU A 783 -31.77 -45.17 -32.18
N ALA A 784 -30.55 -44.83 -31.74
CA ALA A 784 -29.56 -44.09 -32.53
C ALA A 784 -29.04 -44.90 -33.73
N ALA A 785 -28.78 -46.21 -33.57
CA ALA A 785 -28.41 -47.10 -34.68
C ALA A 785 -29.53 -47.24 -35.72
N SER A 786 -30.78 -47.01 -35.33
CA SER A 786 -31.94 -46.95 -36.25
C SER A 786 -32.03 -45.59 -36.96
N ALA A 787 -31.44 -44.54 -36.39
CA ALA A 787 -31.40 -43.19 -36.95
C ALA A 787 -30.15 -42.91 -37.83
N GLU A 788 -29.01 -43.55 -37.56
CA GLU A 788 -27.75 -43.39 -38.31
C GLU A 788 -27.82 -43.95 -39.75
N VAL A 789 -28.69 -44.92 -40.05
CA VAL A 789 -28.95 -45.36 -41.45
C VAL A 789 -29.54 -44.21 -42.31
N ALA A 790 -30.05 -43.14 -41.69
CA ALA A 790 -30.63 -41.99 -42.38
C ALA A 790 -29.72 -40.74 -42.45
N GLN A 791 -28.53 -40.75 -41.84
CA GLN A 791 -27.70 -39.55 -41.70
C GLN A 791 -26.21 -39.72 -42.07
N ASP A 792 -25.86 -40.79 -42.79
CA ASP A 792 -24.58 -40.89 -43.52
C ASP A 792 -24.57 -39.98 -44.77
N ALA A 793 -24.55 -38.66 -44.54
CA ALA A 793 -24.12 -37.68 -45.53
C ALA A 793 -23.53 -36.44 -44.86
N GLN A 794 -22.20 -36.47 -44.76
CA GLN A 794 -21.23 -35.37 -44.67
C GLN A 794 -20.63 -35.04 -43.30
N ILE A 795 -19.31 -35.24 -43.27
CA ILE A 795 -18.32 -35.16 -42.20
C ILE A 795 -17.40 -33.95 -42.44
N GLU A 796 -17.03 -33.29 -41.32
CA GLU A 796 -15.79 -32.58 -40.90
C GLU A 796 -14.98 -31.67 -41.86
N VAL A 797 -14.43 -30.56 -41.30
CA VAL A 797 -12.97 -30.32 -41.16
C VAL A 797 -12.68 -29.43 -39.92
N GLU A 798 -11.56 -29.75 -39.27
CA GLU A 798 -10.94 -29.32 -38.00
C GLU A 798 -10.30 -27.90 -37.92
N ASP A 799 -9.92 -27.62 -36.66
CA ASP A 799 -9.16 -26.56 -35.96
C ASP A 799 -7.90 -25.92 -36.61
N ASP A 800 -7.54 -24.68 -36.19
CA ASP A 800 -6.47 -24.45 -35.17
C ASP A 800 -6.09 -22.95 -34.89
N ALA A 801 -5.70 -22.70 -33.63
CA ALA A 801 -4.78 -21.70 -33.03
C ALA A 801 -5.02 -20.16 -33.07
N MET A 802 -5.27 -19.54 -31.90
CA MET A 802 -4.23 -18.82 -31.11
C MET A 802 -4.78 -18.08 -29.86
N GLN A 803 -4.09 -18.28 -28.74
CA GLN A 803 -4.34 -17.80 -27.38
C GLN A 803 -3.87 -16.35 -27.12
N GLY A 804 -4.48 -15.72 -26.10
CA GLY A 804 -3.78 -14.78 -25.23
C GLY A 804 -4.61 -13.57 -24.80
N ILE A 805 -5.11 -13.59 -23.55
CA ILE A 805 -5.06 -12.54 -22.51
C ILE A 805 -5.91 -13.03 -21.33
N GLU A 806 -5.25 -13.46 -20.25
CA GLU A 806 -5.90 -13.83 -18.99
C GLU A 806 -6.41 -12.59 -18.23
N ASP A 807 -7.67 -12.64 -17.82
CA ASP A 807 -8.37 -11.66 -16.99
C ASP A 807 -8.04 -11.93 -15.51
N ASP A 808 -7.16 -11.11 -14.94
CA ASP A 808 -6.59 -11.20 -13.58
C ASP A 808 -7.58 -10.72 -12.48
N PHE A 809 -8.80 -11.27 -12.44
CA PHE A 809 -9.81 -10.92 -11.42
C PHE A 809 -10.58 -12.11 -10.84
N SER A 810 -10.13 -13.34 -11.07
CA SER A 810 -10.70 -14.54 -10.48
C SER A 810 -9.69 -15.23 -9.57
N GLU A 811 -9.75 -14.93 -8.27
CA GLU A 811 -9.56 -15.88 -7.16
C GLU A 811 -9.50 -15.08 -5.84
N SER A 812 -10.68 -14.77 -5.30
CA SER A 812 -10.85 -14.73 -3.85
C SER A 812 -12.13 -15.51 -3.58
N GLU A 813 -11.97 -16.80 -3.31
CA GLU A 813 -13.08 -17.65 -2.90
C GLU A 813 -13.80 -17.00 -1.72
N ALA A 814 -15.12 -16.90 -1.87
CA ALA A 814 -16.03 -16.54 -0.80
C ALA A 814 -16.00 -17.67 0.24
N GLY A 815 -15.13 -17.54 1.23
CA GLY A 815 -14.97 -18.56 2.25
C GLY A 815 -13.70 -18.43 3.07
N ASP A 816 -13.34 -17.21 3.45
CA ASP A 816 -12.53 -16.90 4.64
C ASP A 816 -12.60 -15.38 4.85
N TYR A 817 -13.57 -14.96 5.66
CA TYR A 817 -13.64 -13.63 6.27
C TYR A 817 -13.95 -13.79 7.75
#